data_AF-A0A354PGJ1-F1
#
_entry.id   AF-A0A354PGJ1-F1
#
_cell.length_a   1.000
_cell.length_b   1.000
_cell.length_c   1.000
_cell.angle_alpha   90.00
_cell.angle_beta   90.00
_cell.angle_gamma   90.00
#
_symmetry.space_group_name_H-M   'P 1'
#
loop_
_entity.id
_entity.type
_entity.pdbx_description
1 polymer ?
#
loop_
_entity_poly.entity_id
_entity_poly.type
_entity_poly.pdbx_seq_one_letter_code
_entity_poly.pdbx_strand_id
1 'polypeptide(L)'
;MAVTAFGMLGVSGVLVAWAVGAFEGEATQQATDRTGQLAFPAIVRPMAAYEMVTKDDFINPRTNQLNIVWLPEATAEVASRDMSDLIGRVLSRDKQAGLVLTEADFMEKGTRPGLVAGIPPGKFAMSVQATGIPGLAQLRGGDRFDLLVSLPMQEGEDQLSNSEPAALFGGVKPPSMRVGQLSRRHGVKHLVTDGMLVALFRGEKSSTSGTVGLTTTPRASSRNAPAAETVFAELAVDPEEIGPLTEALALGTSMTCVLRSGLPGNRSNDGMSFKDMVPVITTAMPVQAFSALSDENLMDESTGQLHYYYFAPDKISKEWITDPAALYGRVVARPLRRGAFVTEADLLPRGTRPGISAGLPAGMAGMALSKVNVQGFENLAVGDTFSILTRVPGDVAAPAPSSTWATLQGGQLTEDDARIAEMVRTGIREVVRDAIFLSESSGDNVVIGIPELQVAKLAQLIRDKVEVFAVARSTQQTRSEGDKASRAILPRTPPALPGRSEPAQTLVIQNEPDNLFESPQRQGDKIAVPILAQDVPAYRALSIEDFIDPATGRPRTLLFNPQDVRADWELEVRDLIDRVALRPMQAGRPVRSSDLAPPDSVEGPSIGLPKGMRGVVVNSRQVVGLETVSVGTPFDILSAKGLDVSSLGGKVRQTISSSDAVTEARKLPSGKIASSRVVAAGIILLADLGETTFIDEFTQIEEKEETQSSKTAEGDTITRTVTRTPVLQQDEVLVHRYILAVPEPFVGSLLGLLDLRNPLFVSLQPSSNSQQSDTRKADTRTQPLVIETLQPVRAVLQQHVRGSRIESEVFLTDRTPTSVSVASENADGVSSSEAR
;
A
#
# COMPACT_ATOMS: atom_id res chain seq x y z
N MET A 1 -72.58 43.84 35.25
CA MET A 1 -73.15 45.20 35.33
C MET A 1 -72.93 45.87 33.99
N ALA A 2 -73.95 46.59 33.49
CA ALA A 2 -74.02 47.39 32.26
C ALA A 2 -74.10 46.60 30.92
N VAL A 3 -75.02 46.82 29.98
CA VAL A 3 -76.26 47.62 29.88
C VAL A 3 -77.17 46.94 28.83
N THR A 4 -78.43 46.79 29.20
CA THR A 4 -79.66 46.59 28.40
C THR A 4 -80.06 47.86 27.65
N ALA A 5 -80.40 47.79 26.34
CA ALA A 5 -81.46 48.57 25.66
C ALA A 5 -81.26 48.60 24.13
N PHE A 6 -81.89 47.70 23.37
CA PHE A 6 -82.19 47.91 21.93
C PHE A 6 -83.34 47.01 21.43
N GLY A 7 -84.29 46.67 22.31
CA GLY A 7 -85.52 46.00 21.94
C GLY A 7 -86.70 46.91 22.23
N MET A 8 -87.19 47.65 21.21
CA MET A 8 -88.56 48.23 21.08
C MET A 8 -88.58 49.37 20.04
N LEU A 9 -88.20 49.11 18.78
CA LEU A 9 -88.47 50.06 17.67
C LEU A 9 -88.80 49.40 16.32
N GLY A 10 -88.87 48.05 16.25
CA GLY A 10 -89.13 47.33 15.00
C GLY A 10 -90.57 46.87 14.78
N VAL A 11 -91.46 46.97 15.77
CA VAL A 11 -92.79 46.33 15.71
C VAL A 11 -93.91 47.32 15.34
N SER A 12 -93.68 48.64 15.45
CA SER A 12 -94.68 49.67 15.10
C SER A 12 -94.76 50.00 13.61
N GLY A 13 -93.75 49.66 12.80
CA GLY A 13 -93.73 49.95 11.36
C GLY A 13 -94.54 48.96 10.49
N VAL A 14 -94.75 47.72 10.97
CA VAL A 14 -95.40 46.66 10.17
C VAL A 14 -96.93 46.74 10.22
N LEU A 15 -97.50 47.32 11.28
CA LEU A 15 -98.96 47.41 11.43
C LEU A 15 -99.59 48.61 10.69
N VAL A 16 -98.82 49.63 10.33
CA VAL A 16 -99.32 50.77 9.52
C VAL A 16 -99.38 50.41 8.02
N ALA A 17 -98.53 49.49 7.55
CA ALA A 17 -98.51 49.07 6.15
C ALA A 17 -99.67 48.12 5.77
N TRP A 18 -100.30 47.44 6.74
CA TRP A 18 -101.47 46.57 6.49
C TRP A 18 -102.80 47.33 6.44
N ALA A 19 -102.87 48.56 6.97
CA ALA A 19 -104.11 49.35 7.04
C ALA A 19 -104.32 50.28 5.82
N VAL A 20 -103.30 50.50 4.99
CA VAL A 20 -103.40 51.23 3.73
C VAL A 20 -103.45 50.20 2.62
N GLY A 21 -104.66 49.82 2.20
CA GLY A 21 -104.91 48.82 1.15
C GLY A 21 -104.21 49.14 -0.18
N ALA A 22 -102.95 48.71 -0.29
CA ALA A 22 -102.05 49.02 -1.41
C ALA A 22 -101.47 47.77 -2.08
N PHE A 23 -102.14 46.63 -1.99
CA PHE A 23 -101.80 45.41 -2.76
C PHE A 23 -103.04 44.76 -3.37
N GLU A 24 -103.87 45.57 -4.02
CA GLU A 24 -104.73 45.10 -5.12
C GLU A 24 -104.16 45.67 -6.41
N GLY A 25 -102.96 45.19 -6.74
CA GLY A 25 -102.37 45.37 -8.05
C GLY A 25 -103.02 44.39 -9.00
N GLU A 26 -104.06 44.83 -9.71
CA GLU A 26 -104.45 44.20 -10.96
C GLU A 26 -103.20 44.13 -11.85
N ALA A 27 -102.68 42.92 -12.03
CA ALA A 27 -101.59 42.66 -12.96
C ALA A 27 -102.14 42.82 -14.39
N THR A 28 -102.24 44.07 -14.84
CA THR A 28 -102.40 44.41 -16.24
C THR A 28 -101.21 43.83 -16.98
N GLN A 29 -101.43 42.67 -17.61
CA GLN A 29 -100.48 42.04 -18.52
C GLN A 29 -100.27 43.00 -19.69
N GLN A 30 -99.32 43.93 -19.56
CA GLN A 30 -98.76 44.63 -20.69
C GLN A 30 -98.19 43.55 -21.62
N ALA A 31 -98.85 43.35 -22.77
CA ALA A 31 -98.36 42.49 -23.83
C ALA A 31 -96.96 42.95 -24.18
N THR A 32 -95.97 42.21 -23.68
CA THR A 32 -94.57 42.53 -23.88
C THR A 32 -94.32 42.42 -25.37
N ASP A 33 -93.86 43.49 -26.01
CA ASP A 33 -93.48 43.47 -27.41
C ASP A 33 -92.30 42.50 -27.57
N ARG A 34 -92.55 41.35 -28.20
CA ARG A 34 -91.60 40.25 -28.43
C ARG A 34 -91.08 40.22 -29.86
N THR A 35 -91.27 41.31 -30.62
CA THR A 35 -90.81 41.41 -32.00
C THR A 35 -89.28 41.32 -32.05
N GLY A 36 -88.74 40.31 -32.75
CA GLY A 36 -87.29 40.04 -32.85
C GLY A 36 -86.70 39.12 -31.76
N GLN A 37 -87.54 38.49 -30.92
CA GLN A 37 -87.11 37.50 -29.93
C GLN A 37 -87.60 36.09 -30.29
N LEU A 38 -86.75 35.09 -30.05
CA LEU A 38 -87.05 33.67 -30.23
C LEU A 38 -87.14 32.95 -28.88
N ALA A 39 -88.05 31.99 -28.81
CA ALA A 39 -88.26 31.12 -27.65
C ALA A 39 -87.23 29.98 -27.63
N PHE A 40 -86.53 29.83 -26.50
CA PHE A 40 -85.60 28.73 -26.24
C PHE A 40 -86.01 27.93 -24.99
N PRO A 41 -85.89 26.59 -25.01
CA PRO A 41 -86.10 25.78 -23.82
C PRO A 41 -84.99 26.07 -22.79
N ALA A 42 -85.39 26.32 -21.54
CA ALA A 42 -84.47 26.59 -20.45
C ALA A 42 -84.68 25.59 -19.31
N ILE A 43 -83.59 25.15 -18.69
CA ILE A 43 -83.67 24.16 -17.62
C ILE A 43 -84.36 24.73 -16.38
N VAL A 44 -85.19 23.93 -15.71
CA VAL A 44 -86.05 24.36 -14.59
C VAL A 44 -85.37 24.16 -13.24
N ARG A 45 -84.49 23.16 -13.16
CA ARG A 45 -83.69 22.87 -11.97
C ARG A 45 -82.20 22.97 -12.30
N PRO A 46 -81.33 23.21 -11.30
CA PRO A 46 -79.91 23.02 -11.48
C PRO A 46 -79.61 21.57 -11.87
N MET A 47 -78.76 21.39 -12.87
CA MET A 47 -78.30 20.08 -13.35
C MET A 47 -76.79 19.96 -13.13
N ALA A 48 -76.35 18.78 -12.70
CA ALA A 48 -74.94 18.50 -12.49
C ALA A 48 -74.23 18.18 -13.82
N ALA A 49 -72.92 18.40 -13.88
CA ALA A 49 -72.13 17.84 -14.96
C ALA A 49 -72.30 16.32 -15.03
N TYR A 50 -72.21 15.77 -16.24
CA TYR A 50 -72.37 14.36 -16.54
C TYR A 50 -73.77 13.77 -16.29
N GLU A 51 -74.74 14.61 -15.94
CA GLU A 51 -76.16 14.26 -15.90
C GLU A 51 -76.74 14.22 -17.32
N MET A 52 -77.62 13.26 -17.58
CA MET A 52 -78.37 13.20 -18.84
C MET A 52 -79.53 14.17 -18.79
N VAL A 53 -79.69 14.99 -19.83
CA VAL A 53 -80.84 15.88 -19.96
C VAL A 53 -82.08 15.08 -20.31
N THR A 54 -83.12 15.22 -19.49
CA THR A 54 -84.41 14.56 -19.68
C THR A 54 -85.49 15.59 -20.02
N LYS A 55 -86.65 15.11 -20.45
CA LYS A 55 -87.80 15.97 -20.76
C LYS A 55 -88.27 16.77 -19.53
N ASP A 56 -88.22 16.16 -18.36
CA ASP A 56 -88.72 16.75 -17.11
C ASP A 56 -87.87 17.95 -16.67
N ASP A 57 -86.62 18.04 -17.14
CA ASP A 57 -85.72 19.14 -16.81
C ASP A 57 -86.13 20.47 -17.46
N PHE A 58 -86.99 20.46 -18.48
CA PHE A 58 -87.52 21.65 -19.13
C PHE A 58 -88.96 21.99 -18.73
N ILE A 59 -89.63 21.11 -17.98
CA ILE A 59 -91.05 21.28 -17.62
C ILE A 59 -91.14 21.89 -16.22
N ASN A 60 -91.81 23.03 -16.09
CA ASN A 60 -92.02 23.62 -14.77
C ASN A 60 -93.01 22.76 -13.97
N PRO A 61 -92.62 22.22 -12.79
CA PRO A 61 -93.44 21.26 -12.06
C PRO A 61 -94.75 21.85 -11.54
N ARG A 62 -94.87 23.18 -11.44
CA ARG A 62 -96.09 23.85 -10.97
C ARG A 62 -97.09 24.10 -12.10
N THR A 63 -96.61 24.49 -13.28
CA THR A 63 -97.47 24.86 -14.40
C THR A 63 -97.64 23.74 -15.43
N ASN A 64 -96.80 22.71 -15.36
CA ASN A 64 -96.69 21.63 -16.34
C ASN A 64 -96.49 22.14 -17.79
N GLN A 65 -95.95 23.35 -17.91
CA GLN A 65 -95.64 24.01 -19.18
C GLN A 65 -94.13 24.05 -19.39
N LEU A 66 -93.71 24.12 -20.65
CA LEU A 66 -92.30 24.28 -21.02
C LEU A 66 -91.77 25.60 -20.47
N ASN A 67 -90.63 25.54 -19.78
CA ASN A 67 -89.94 26.73 -19.33
C ASN A 67 -89.17 27.34 -20.50
N ILE A 68 -89.64 28.50 -20.95
CA ILE A 68 -89.15 29.18 -22.14
C ILE A 68 -88.50 30.49 -21.74
N VAL A 69 -87.29 30.73 -22.24
CA VAL A 69 -86.61 32.03 -22.16
C VAL A 69 -86.63 32.64 -23.56
N TRP A 70 -87.03 33.92 -23.64
CA TRP A 70 -87.05 34.68 -24.88
C TRP A 70 -85.72 35.38 -25.05
N LEU A 71 -84.95 35.02 -26.08
CA LEU A 71 -83.64 35.59 -26.39
C LEU A 71 -83.68 36.27 -27.77
N PRO A 72 -82.82 37.28 -28.03
CA PRO A 72 -82.70 37.89 -29.35
C PRO A 72 -82.37 36.86 -30.43
N GLU A 73 -82.87 37.08 -31.65
CA GLU A 73 -82.68 36.17 -32.79
C GLU A 73 -81.19 35.84 -33.08
N ALA A 74 -80.27 36.78 -32.82
CA ALA A 74 -78.84 36.56 -32.95
C ALA A 74 -78.27 35.43 -32.06
N THR A 75 -78.97 35.02 -30.99
CA THR A 75 -78.54 33.92 -30.11
C THR A 75 -78.95 32.54 -30.64
N ALA A 76 -79.76 32.48 -31.71
CA ALA A 76 -80.25 31.23 -32.30
C ALA A 76 -79.17 30.39 -33.00
N GLU A 77 -78.03 30.98 -33.36
CA GLU A 77 -76.93 30.25 -33.99
C GLU A 77 -76.16 29.35 -32.99
N VAL A 78 -76.27 29.61 -31.69
CA VAL A 78 -75.44 28.95 -30.66
C VAL A 78 -76.25 27.99 -29.77
N ALA A 79 -77.56 28.21 -29.64
CA ALA A 79 -78.45 27.41 -28.79
C ALA A 79 -79.49 26.64 -29.62
N SER A 80 -79.69 25.35 -29.35
CA SER A 80 -80.72 24.58 -30.05
C SER A 80 -82.12 24.93 -29.52
N ARG A 81 -83.06 25.07 -30.45
CA ARG A 81 -84.49 25.29 -30.17
C ARG A 81 -85.28 23.99 -30.11
N ASP A 82 -84.77 22.93 -30.72
CA ASP A 82 -85.43 21.63 -30.75
C ASP A 82 -85.07 20.84 -29.49
N MET A 83 -86.09 20.50 -28.71
CA MET A 83 -85.93 19.72 -27.48
C MET A 83 -85.42 18.31 -27.78
N SER A 84 -85.70 17.75 -28.97
CA SER A 84 -85.23 16.43 -29.36
C SER A 84 -83.70 16.35 -29.54
N ASP A 85 -83.05 17.46 -29.88
CA ASP A 85 -81.58 17.55 -29.96
C ASP A 85 -80.90 17.62 -28.59
N LEU A 86 -81.66 18.06 -27.57
CA LEU A 86 -81.17 18.26 -26.20
C LEU A 86 -81.41 17.03 -25.32
N ILE A 87 -82.55 16.36 -25.47
CA ILE A 87 -82.92 15.18 -24.65
C ILE A 87 -81.97 14.01 -24.94
N GLY A 88 -81.50 13.36 -23.88
CA GLY A 88 -80.59 12.21 -23.96
C GLY A 88 -79.12 12.58 -24.12
N ARG A 89 -78.79 13.87 -24.30
CA ARG A 89 -77.41 14.36 -24.26
C ARG A 89 -76.93 14.47 -22.82
N VAL A 90 -75.62 14.32 -22.63
CA VAL A 90 -74.96 14.40 -21.31
C VAL A 90 -74.27 15.76 -21.18
N LEU A 91 -74.47 16.44 -20.05
CA LEU A 91 -73.86 17.75 -19.79
C LEU A 91 -72.35 17.64 -19.56
N SER A 92 -71.57 18.58 -20.10
CA SER A 92 -70.12 18.69 -19.88
C SER A 92 -69.75 19.46 -18.62
N ARG A 93 -70.67 20.26 -18.07
CA ARG A 93 -70.48 21.13 -16.90
C ARG A 93 -71.79 21.37 -16.15
N ASP A 94 -71.70 21.79 -14.89
CA ASP A 94 -72.88 22.14 -14.10
C ASP A 94 -73.66 23.29 -14.75
N LYS A 95 -75.00 23.23 -14.69
CA LYS A 95 -75.89 24.24 -15.25
C LYS A 95 -76.94 24.69 -14.25
N GLN A 96 -77.12 26.01 -14.14
CA GLN A 96 -78.10 26.63 -13.25
C GLN A 96 -79.48 26.72 -13.89
N ALA A 97 -80.52 26.63 -13.06
CA ALA A 97 -81.90 26.83 -13.50
C ALA A 97 -82.07 28.17 -14.23
N GLY A 98 -82.88 28.16 -15.29
CA GLY A 98 -83.17 29.31 -16.15
C GLY A 98 -82.18 29.52 -17.29
N LEU A 99 -81.11 28.72 -17.40
CA LEU A 99 -80.16 28.82 -18.50
C LEU A 99 -80.61 28.02 -19.73
N VAL A 100 -80.28 28.55 -20.91
CA VAL A 100 -80.43 27.85 -22.19
C VAL A 100 -79.18 27.00 -22.45
N LEU A 101 -79.38 25.79 -23.00
CA LEU A 101 -78.29 24.87 -23.32
C LEU A 101 -77.78 25.09 -24.74
N THR A 102 -76.46 25.08 -24.90
CA THR A 102 -75.74 25.23 -26.17
C THR A 102 -74.98 23.94 -26.51
N GLU A 103 -74.53 23.77 -27.75
CA GLU A 103 -73.78 22.55 -28.14
C GLU A 103 -72.50 22.38 -27.31
N ALA A 104 -71.86 23.48 -26.90
CA ALA A 104 -70.68 23.47 -26.04
C ALA A 104 -70.94 22.96 -24.60
N ASP A 105 -72.21 22.85 -24.21
CA ASP A 105 -72.61 22.35 -22.90
C ASP A 105 -72.79 20.83 -22.86
N PHE A 106 -72.64 20.17 -23.99
CA PHE A 106 -72.82 18.74 -24.11
C PHE A 106 -71.50 18.01 -24.37
N MET A 107 -71.44 16.78 -23.87
CA MET A 107 -70.47 15.78 -24.30
C MET A 107 -70.83 15.26 -25.71
N GLU A 108 -69.91 14.49 -26.29
CA GLU A 108 -70.15 13.83 -27.58
C GLU A 108 -71.41 12.94 -27.53
N LYS A 109 -72.13 12.88 -28.65
CA LYS A 109 -73.35 12.07 -28.76
C LYS A 109 -73.02 10.60 -28.49
N GLY A 110 -73.80 9.95 -27.63
CA GLY A 110 -73.59 8.55 -27.22
C GLY A 110 -72.76 8.37 -25.94
N THR A 111 -72.27 9.45 -25.33
CA THR A 111 -71.63 9.40 -24.00
C THR A 111 -72.63 8.85 -22.97
N ARG A 112 -72.19 7.87 -22.17
CA ARG A 112 -73.02 7.30 -21.10
C ARG A 112 -73.08 8.27 -19.92
N PRO A 113 -74.26 8.53 -19.31
CA PRO A 113 -74.34 9.42 -18.16
C PRO A 113 -73.61 8.86 -16.93
N GLY A 114 -73.22 9.77 -16.03
CA GLY A 114 -72.47 9.48 -14.81
C GLY A 114 -70.99 9.88 -14.89
N LEU A 115 -70.27 9.70 -13.79
CA LEU A 115 -68.88 10.20 -13.60
C LEU A 115 -67.90 9.71 -14.66
N VAL A 116 -68.12 8.51 -15.19
CA VAL A 116 -67.33 7.92 -16.28
C VAL A 116 -67.34 8.79 -17.54
N ALA A 117 -68.39 9.57 -17.76
CA ALA A 117 -68.46 10.53 -18.88
C ALA A 117 -67.33 11.56 -18.84
N GLY A 118 -66.91 11.95 -17.64
CA GLY A 118 -65.88 12.97 -17.42
C GLY A 118 -64.44 12.46 -17.48
N ILE A 119 -64.24 11.14 -17.53
CA ILE A 119 -62.91 10.54 -17.56
C ILE A 119 -62.38 10.57 -19.00
N PRO A 120 -61.23 11.22 -19.26
CA PRO A 120 -60.61 11.20 -20.59
C PRO A 120 -60.25 9.77 -21.04
N PRO A 121 -60.25 9.48 -22.35
CA PRO A 121 -59.87 8.17 -22.85
C PRO A 121 -58.43 7.81 -22.47
N GLY A 122 -58.22 6.58 -22.00
CA GLY A 122 -56.92 6.07 -21.55
C GLY A 122 -56.59 6.30 -20.07
N LYS A 123 -57.40 7.08 -19.35
CA LYS A 123 -57.22 7.35 -17.91
C LYS A 123 -58.19 6.54 -17.06
N PHE A 124 -57.86 6.39 -15.78
CA PHE A 124 -58.69 5.76 -14.74
C PHE A 124 -59.16 6.79 -13.72
N ALA A 125 -60.38 6.64 -13.22
CA ALA A 125 -60.88 7.43 -12.10
C ALA A 125 -60.38 6.87 -10.76
N MET A 126 -59.91 7.76 -9.90
CA MET A 126 -59.52 7.45 -8.52
C MET A 126 -60.09 8.50 -7.57
N SER A 127 -60.76 8.05 -6.51
CA SER A 127 -61.29 8.92 -5.45
C SER A 127 -60.25 9.13 -4.36
N VAL A 128 -59.93 10.40 -4.06
CA VAL A 128 -58.99 10.78 -3.00
C VAL A 128 -59.61 11.84 -2.08
N GLN A 129 -59.16 11.91 -0.83
CA GLN A 129 -59.65 12.92 0.10
C GLN A 129 -59.00 14.28 -0.21
N ALA A 130 -59.81 15.25 -0.64
CA ALA A 130 -59.31 16.56 -1.07
C ALA A 130 -58.72 17.39 0.08
N THR A 131 -59.16 17.14 1.32
CA THR A 131 -58.63 17.84 2.50
C THR A 131 -57.20 17.42 2.86
N GLY A 132 -56.73 16.26 2.37
CA GLY A 132 -55.36 15.77 2.61
C GLY A 132 -54.32 16.34 1.64
N ILE A 133 -54.75 17.01 0.57
CA ILE A 133 -53.86 17.49 -0.50
C ILE A 133 -54.09 19.00 -0.70
N PRO A 134 -53.19 19.86 -0.18
CA PRO A 134 -53.28 21.30 -0.38
C PRO A 134 -53.42 21.69 -1.86
N GLY A 135 -54.37 22.58 -2.14
CA GLY A 135 -54.69 23.05 -3.50
C GLY A 135 -55.74 22.22 -4.24
N LEU A 136 -55.92 20.93 -3.92
CA LEU A 136 -56.82 20.05 -4.67
C LEU A 136 -58.30 20.46 -4.57
N ALA A 137 -58.74 20.91 -3.39
CA ALA A 137 -60.12 21.37 -3.16
C ALA A 137 -60.45 22.71 -3.86
N GLN A 138 -59.47 23.40 -4.43
CA GLN A 138 -59.66 24.67 -5.15
C GLN A 138 -59.88 24.47 -6.64
N LEU A 139 -59.61 23.26 -7.15
CA LEU A 139 -59.75 22.91 -8.56
C LEU A 139 -61.23 22.82 -8.97
N ARG A 140 -61.46 23.01 -10.27
CA ARG A 140 -62.74 22.80 -10.95
C ARG A 140 -62.66 21.57 -11.86
N GLY A 141 -63.81 21.00 -12.19
CA GLY A 141 -63.90 19.91 -13.16
C GLY A 141 -63.28 20.34 -14.49
N GLY A 142 -62.39 19.50 -15.01
CA GLY A 142 -61.60 19.77 -16.21
C GLY A 142 -60.23 20.43 -15.96
N ASP A 143 -59.96 20.95 -14.75
CA ASP A 143 -58.64 21.49 -14.41
C ASP A 143 -57.59 20.37 -14.39
N ARG A 144 -56.39 20.69 -14.88
CA ARG A 144 -55.27 19.76 -14.93
C ARG A 144 -54.23 20.09 -13.86
N PHE A 145 -53.62 19.07 -13.28
CA PHE A 145 -52.66 19.21 -12.20
C PHE A 145 -51.62 18.09 -12.19
N ASP A 146 -50.54 18.32 -11.46
CA ASP A 146 -49.58 17.31 -11.04
C ASP A 146 -49.64 17.13 -9.52
N LEU A 147 -49.40 15.90 -9.04
CA LEU A 147 -49.22 15.64 -7.62
C LEU A 147 -47.76 15.35 -7.34
N LEU A 148 -47.20 16.10 -6.39
CA LEU A 148 -45.82 15.95 -5.93
C LEU A 148 -45.83 15.51 -4.47
N VAL A 149 -44.92 14.62 -4.09
CA VAL A 149 -44.66 14.27 -2.68
C VAL A 149 -43.25 14.72 -2.30
N SER A 150 -43.12 15.31 -1.12
CA SER A 150 -41.81 15.58 -0.52
C SER A 150 -41.46 14.44 0.43
N LEU A 151 -40.42 13.68 0.06
CA LEU A 151 -39.75 12.69 0.87
C LEU A 151 -38.69 13.40 1.73
N PRO A 152 -38.52 13.02 3.01
CA PRO A 152 -37.43 13.55 3.82
C PRO A 152 -36.09 13.21 3.15
N MET A 153 -35.21 14.20 3.04
CA MET A 153 -33.84 13.97 2.56
C MET A 153 -33.18 12.98 3.50
N GLN A 154 -32.70 11.84 2.99
CA GLN A 154 -31.83 10.97 3.75
C GLN A 154 -30.48 11.67 3.91
N GLU A 155 -30.23 12.21 5.10
CA GLU A 155 -28.92 12.72 5.51
C GLU A 155 -27.94 11.54 5.57
N GLY A 156 -27.06 11.41 4.57
CA GLY A 156 -26.01 10.38 4.58
C GLY A 156 -25.57 9.86 3.20
N GLU A 157 -26.38 9.99 2.15
CA GLU A 157 -25.88 9.76 0.79
C GLU A 157 -25.13 11.01 0.32
N ASP A 158 -23.82 10.87 0.12
CA ASP A 158 -22.95 11.89 -0.47
C ASP A 158 -23.68 12.62 -1.59
N GLN A 159 -23.62 13.95 -1.58
CA GLN A 159 -24.13 14.82 -2.64
C GLN A 159 -23.52 14.40 -3.98
N LEU A 160 -24.17 13.43 -4.64
CA LEU A 160 -23.68 12.74 -5.83
C LEU A 160 -23.38 13.79 -6.90
N SER A 161 -22.09 13.99 -7.15
CA SER A 161 -21.56 14.91 -8.15
C SER A 161 -22.33 14.77 -9.46
N ASN A 162 -22.93 15.89 -9.89
CA ASN A 162 -24.05 15.96 -10.84
C ASN A 162 -23.74 15.57 -12.29
N SER A 163 -22.56 15.06 -12.60
CA SER A 163 -22.18 14.65 -13.94
C SER A 163 -22.08 13.14 -14.02
N GLU A 164 -23.21 12.47 -14.26
CA GLU A 164 -23.16 11.09 -14.76
C GLU A 164 -22.38 11.10 -16.09
N PRO A 165 -21.32 10.29 -16.23
CA PRO A 165 -20.49 10.28 -17.44
C PRO A 165 -21.34 10.18 -18.70
N ALA A 166 -22.37 9.32 -18.70
CA ALA A 166 -23.25 9.16 -19.83
C ALA A 166 -23.96 10.44 -20.31
N ALA A 167 -24.36 11.32 -19.39
CA ALA A 167 -24.93 12.60 -19.75
C ALA A 167 -23.89 13.54 -20.39
N LEU A 168 -22.64 13.52 -19.91
CA LEU A 168 -21.55 14.34 -20.47
C LEU A 168 -21.20 13.96 -21.91
N PHE A 169 -21.31 12.68 -22.25
CA PHE A 169 -21.08 12.19 -23.62
C PHE A 169 -22.29 12.38 -24.56
N GLY A 170 -23.29 13.16 -24.13
CA GLY A 170 -24.47 13.51 -24.94
C GLY A 170 -25.59 12.47 -24.89
N GLY A 171 -25.59 11.60 -23.87
CA GLY A 171 -26.65 10.64 -23.63
C GLY A 171 -27.91 11.33 -23.13
N VAL A 172 -29.05 10.91 -23.67
CA VAL A 172 -30.37 11.40 -23.26
C VAL A 172 -31.02 10.35 -22.37
N LYS A 173 -31.22 10.67 -21.09
CA LYS A 173 -31.93 9.79 -20.16
C LYS A 173 -33.44 9.78 -20.50
N PRO A 174 -34.14 8.63 -20.51
CA PRO A 174 -35.59 8.60 -20.70
C PRO A 174 -36.33 9.40 -19.61
N PRO A 175 -37.49 10.00 -19.92
CA PRO A 175 -38.28 10.78 -18.97
C PRO A 175 -38.61 9.99 -17.69
N SER A 176 -38.96 8.71 -17.81
CA SER A 176 -39.29 7.82 -16.68
C SER A 176 -38.18 7.76 -15.63
N MET A 177 -36.90 7.77 -16.05
CA MET A 177 -35.76 7.71 -15.12
C MET A 177 -35.23 9.08 -14.68
N ARG A 178 -35.65 10.18 -15.32
CA ARG A 178 -35.32 11.55 -14.85
C ARG A 178 -36.08 11.88 -13.57
N VAL A 179 -37.32 11.41 -13.46
CA VAL A 179 -38.18 11.62 -12.29
C VAL A 179 -37.54 11.01 -11.03
N GLY A 180 -36.93 9.82 -11.13
CA GLY A 180 -36.20 9.18 -10.03
C GLY A 180 -34.99 9.98 -9.51
N GLN A 181 -34.22 10.62 -10.40
CA GLN A 181 -33.08 11.46 -9.99
C GLN A 181 -33.50 12.76 -9.31
N LEU A 182 -34.55 13.43 -9.81
CA LEU A 182 -35.11 14.63 -9.18
C LEU A 182 -35.69 14.31 -7.80
N SER A 183 -36.33 13.14 -7.67
CA SER A 183 -36.85 12.60 -6.40
C SER A 183 -35.76 12.45 -5.35
N ARG A 184 -34.60 11.89 -5.72
CA ARG A 184 -33.46 11.73 -4.81
C ARG A 184 -32.77 13.05 -4.47
N ARG A 185 -32.65 13.98 -5.43
CA ARG A 185 -31.91 15.25 -5.25
C ARG A 185 -32.64 16.29 -4.42
N HIS A 186 -33.95 16.39 -4.57
CA HIS A 186 -34.74 17.44 -3.94
C HIS A 186 -35.72 16.88 -2.90
N GLY A 187 -35.75 15.56 -2.73
CA GLY A 187 -36.80 14.88 -2.00
C GLY A 187 -38.16 14.97 -2.71
N VAL A 188 -38.28 15.52 -3.91
CA VAL A 188 -39.59 15.76 -4.56
C VAL A 188 -39.86 14.72 -5.64
N LYS A 189 -40.81 13.81 -5.39
CA LYS A 189 -41.25 12.76 -6.33
C LYS A 189 -42.60 13.12 -6.96
N HIS A 190 -42.72 12.98 -8.28
CA HIS A 190 -44.00 13.08 -8.97
C HIS A 190 -44.79 11.78 -8.76
N LEU A 191 -46.04 11.91 -8.31
CA LEU A 191 -46.98 10.79 -8.15
C LEU A 191 -47.99 10.73 -9.30
N VAL A 192 -48.42 11.89 -9.79
CA VAL A 192 -49.38 12.03 -10.89
C VAL A 192 -48.90 13.11 -11.83
N THR A 193 -48.93 12.83 -13.12
CA THR A 193 -48.53 13.74 -14.19
C THR A 193 -49.72 13.99 -15.12
N ASP A 194 -50.06 15.24 -15.39
CA ASP A 194 -51.23 15.61 -16.21
C ASP A 194 -52.56 15.02 -15.67
N GLY A 195 -52.69 14.86 -14.36
CA GLY A 195 -53.95 14.48 -13.72
C GLY A 195 -55.05 15.49 -14.04
N MET A 196 -56.30 15.03 -14.14
CA MET A 196 -57.46 15.91 -14.37
C MET A 196 -58.48 15.73 -13.25
N LEU A 197 -59.00 16.83 -12.71
CA LEU A 197 -60.10 16.77 -11.76
C LEU A 197 -61.39 16.50 -12.54
N VAL A 198 -62.08 15.42 -12.21
CA VAL A 198 -63.37 15.07 -12.82
C VAL A 198 -64.49 15.75 -12.05
N ALA A 199 -64.58 15.51 -10.74
CA ALA A 199 -65.60 16.10 -9.87
C ALA A 199 -65.15 16.17 -8.40
N LEU A 200 -65.78 17.05 -7.62
CA LEU A 200 -65.67 17.11 -6.17
C LEU A 200 -66.97 16.64 -5.52
N PHE A 201 -66.87 15.88 -4.43
CA PHE A 201 -67.99 15.32 -3.67
C PHE A 201 -67.99 15.81 -2.23
N ARG A 202 -69.19 16.10 -1.72
CA ARG A 202 -69.47 16.28 -0.29
C ARG A 202 -70.79 15.57 0.02
N GLY A 203 -70.72 14.44 0.72
CA GLY A 203 -71.88 13.57 0.94
C GLY A 203 -72.43 13.04 -0.39
N GLU A 204 -73.75 13.18 -0.60
CA GLU A 204 -74.43 12.76 -1.84
C GLU A 204 -74.35 13.80 -2.98
N LYS A 205 -73.75 14.97 -2.75
CA LYS A 205 -73.67 16.05 -3.75
C LYS A 205 -72.32 16.06 -4.46
N SER A 206 -72.35 16.10 -5.80
CA SER A 206 -71.19 16.31 -6.67
C SER A 206 -71.23 17.69 -7.32
N SER A 207 -70.06 18.29 -7.55
CA SER A 207 -69.91 19.61 -8.21
C SER A 207 -68.66 19.63 -9.08
N THR A 208 -68.77 20.16 -10.29
CA THR A 208 -67.62 20.47 -11.16
C THR A 208 -67.25 21.96 -11.11
N SER A 209 -68.10 22.81 -10.53
CA SER A 209 -67.86 24.25 -10.38
C SER A 209 -66.98 24.62 -9.17
N GLY A 210 -66.38 23.63 -8.50
CA GLY A 210 -65.56 23.81 -7.29
C GLY A 210 -66.35 23.72 -5.98
N THR A 211 -65.70 23.97 -4.84
CA THR A 211 -66.26 23.81 -3.49
C THR A 211 -67.41 24.78 -3.15
N VAL A 212 -67.49 25.93 -3.84
CA VAL A 212 -68.57 26.91 -3.69
C VAL A 212 -69.91 26.37 -4.21
N GLY A 213 -69.88 25.44 -5.18
CA GLY A 213 -71.08 24.75 -5.69
C GLY A 213 -71.66 23.69 -4.74
N LEU A 214 -70.91 23.30 -3.69
CA LEU A 214 -71.32 22.26 -2.72
C LEU A 214 -72.16 22.83 -1.55
N THR A 215 -72.83 23.96 -1.73
CA THR A 215 -73.65 24.57 -0.67
C THR A 215 -74.85 23.69 -0.34
N THR A 216 -74.86 23.16 0.88
CA THR A 216 -76.04 22.55 1.50
C THR A 216 -76.87 23.65 2.12
N THR A 217 -78.14 23.79 1.70
CA THR A 217 -79.12 24.55 2.48
C THR A 217 -79.13 24.00 3.90
N PRO A 218 -78.91 24.82 4.94
CA PRO A 218 -78.89 24.35 6.32
C PRO A 218 -80.29 23.83 6.68
N ARG A 219 -80.41 22.51 6.83
CA ARG A 219 -81.63 21.89 7.34
C ARG A 219 -81.76 22.30 8.80
N ALA A 220 -82.76 23.14 9.10
CA ALA A 220 -83.10 23.48 10.46
C ALA A 220 -83.45 22.20 11.24
N SER A 221 -82.90 22.08 12.45
CA SER A 221 -83.13 21.05 13.48
C SER A 221 -82.37 19.70 13.35
N SER A 222 -81.17 19.65 13.92
CA SER A 222 -80.89 18.74 15.06
C SER A 222 -79.68 19.26 15.84
N ARG A 223 -79.80 19.37 17.18
CA ARG A 223 -78.69 19.68 18.08
C ARG A 223 -77.81 18.42 18.19
N ASN A 224 -76.86 18.28 17.28
CA ASN A 224 -75.63 17.50 17.42
C ASN A 224 -74.71 18.02 16.32
N ALA A 225 -73.59 18.64 16.68
CA ALA A 225 -72.65 19.19 15.71
C ALA A 225 -72.14 18.06 14.79
N PRO A 226 -72.28 18.16 13.45
CA PRO A 226 -71.72 17.16 12.57
C PRO A 226 -70.19 17.36 12.51
N ALA A 227 -69.45 16.25 12.55
CA ALA A 227 -68.04 16.21 12.17
C ALA A 227 -67.86 16.94 10.83
N ALA A 228 -66.78 17.72 10.69
CA ALA A 228 -66.49 18.45 9.46
C ALA A 228 -66.59 17.49 8.24
N GLU A 229 -67.60 17.69 7.40
CA GLU A 229 -67.86 16.80 6.26
C GLU A 229 -66.66 16.81 5.30
N THR A 230 -66.03 15.65 5.14
CA THR A 230 -64.84 15.45 4.31
C THR A 230 -65.19 15.59 2.83
N VAL A 231 -64.43 16.42 2.11
CA VAL A 231 -64.56 16.58 0.66
C VAL A 231 -63.69 15.54 -0.04
N PHE A 232 -64.27 14.80 -0.99
CA PHE A 232 -63.55 13.87 -1.86
C PHE A 232 -63.39 14.47 -3.25
N ALA A 233 -62.27 14.18 -3.91
CA ALA A 233 -61.99 14.55 -5.29
C ALA A 233 -61.86 13.27 -6.12
N GLU A 234 -62.52 13.24 -7.27
CA GLU A 234 -62.35 12.17 -8.25
C GLU A 234 -61.42 12.65 -9.35
N LEU A 235 -60.31 11.95 -9.49
CA LEU A 235 -59.19 12.31 -10.35
C LEU A 235 -59.12 11.32 -11.51
N ALA A 236 -58.89 11.81 -12.72
CA ALA A 236 -58.48 10.99 -13.84
C ALA A 236 -56.95 10.96 -13.90
N VAL A 237 -56.38 9.77 -13.69
CA VAL A 237 -54.92 9.51 -13.63
C VAL A 237 -54.52 8.42 -14.63
N ASP A 238 -53.25 8.39 -15.02
CA ASP A 238 -52.75 7.36 -15.92
C ASP A 238 -52.64 6.00 -15.20
N PRO A 239 -52.80 4.86 -15.91
CA PRO A 239 -52.88 3.53 -15.28
C PRO A 239 -51.61 3.16 -14.48
N GLU A 240 -50.44 3.58 -14.95
CA GLU A 240 -49.14 3.32 -14.33
C GLU A 240 -48.93 4.13 -13.04
N GLU A 241 -49.68 5.22 -12.84
CA GLU A 241 -49.55 6.14 -11.71
C GLU A 241 -50.43 5.74 -10.51
N ILE A 242 -51.42 4.86 -10.72
CA ILE A 242 -52.36 4.43 -9.67
C ILE A 242 -51.63 3.76 -8.50
N GLY A 243 -50.66 2.89 -8.79
CA GLY A 243 -49.89 2.16 -7.78
C GLY A 243 -49.12 3.12 -6.84
N PRO A 244 -48.21 3.95 -7.38
CA PRO A 244 -47.48 4.94 -6.60
C PRO A 244 -48.38 5.91 -5.81
N LEU A 245 -49.50 6.37 -6.39
CA LEU A 245 -50.44 7.25 -5.71
C LEU A 245 -51.15 6.55 -4.54
N THR A 246 -51.57 5.30 -4.72
CA THR A 246 -52.23 4.51 -3.68
C THR A 246 -51.28 4.23 -2.51
N GLU A 247 -50.02 3.91 -2.80
CA GLU A 247 -48.98 3.74 -1.79
C GLU A 247 -48.75 5.03 -0.98
N ALA A 248 -48.60 6.16 -1.66
CA ALA A 248 -48.40 7.46 -1.03
C ALA A 248 -49.58 7.86 -0.10
N LEU A 249 -50.81 7.57 -0.53
CA LEU A 249 -52.02 7.76 0.28
C LEU A 249 -52.07 6.84 1.50
N ALA A 250 -51.72 5.57 1.34
CA ALA A 250 -51.69 4.60 2.43
C ALA A 250 -50.64 4.95 3.50
N LEU A 251 -49.50 5.50 3.08
CA LEU A 251 -48.43 5.98 3.95
C LEU A 251 -48.73 7.35 4.59
N GLY A 252 -49.83 8.01 4.21
CA GLY A 252 -50.18 9.34 4.72
C GLY A 252 -49.16 10.43 4.37
N THR A 253 -48.45 10.27 3.25
CA THR A 253 -47.40 11.20 2.85
C THR A 253 -47.96 12.57 2.47
N SER A 254 -47.23 13.65 2.79
CA SER A 254 -47.65 15.01 2.46
C SER A 254 -47.47 15.28 0.96
N MET A 255 -48.59 15.37 0.25
CA MET A 255 -48.62 15.68 -1.18
C MET A 255 -48.95 17.15 -1.43
N THR A 256 -48.43 17.72 -2.51
CA THR A 256 -48.72 19.07 -2.99
C THR A 256 -49.30 19.00 -4.39
N CYS A 257 -50.42 19.68 -4.64
CA CYS A 257 -51.04 19.80 -5.95
C CYS A 257 -50.49 21.02 -6.70
N VAL A 258 -50.02 20.82 -7.93
CA VAL A 258 -49.50 21.89 -8.80
C VAL A 258 -50.39 22.02 -10.03
N LEU A 259 -51.00 23.19 -10.24
CA LEU A 259 -51.90 23.41 -11.37
C LEU A 259 -51.12 23.57 -12.69
N ARG A 260 -51.66 23.00 -13.77
CA ARG A 260 -51.17 23.21 -15.14
C ARG A 260 -51.96 24.31 -15.85
N SER A 261 -51.34 24.94 -16.86
CA SER A 261 -52.01 25.96 -17.67
C SER A 261 -53.21 25.37 -18.43
N GLY A 262 -54.33 26.08 -18.40
CA GLY A 262 -55.55 25.75 -19.15
C GLY A 262 -55.55 26.22 -20.61
N LEU A 263 -54.47 26.89 -21.07
CA LEU A 263 -54.30 27.19 -22.49
C LEU A 263 -54.17 25.87 -23.27
N PRO A 264 -54.64 25.80 -24.53
CA PRO A 264 -54.33 24.69 -25.41
C PRO A 264 -52.82 24.69 -25.66
N GLY A 265 -52.08 24.08 -24.74
CA GLY A 265 -50.67 23.80 -24.94
C GLY A 265 -50.57 22.94 -26.18
N ASN A 266 -49.62 23.25 -27.07
CA ASN A 266 -49.09 22.24 -27.95
C ASN A 266 -48.88 21.01 -27.07
N ARG A 267 -49.63 19.93 -27.34
CA ARG A 267 -49.27 18.60 -26.84
C ARG A 267 -47.89 18.37 -27.41
N SER A 268 -46.87 18.81 -26.68
CA SER A 268 -45.50 18.63 -27.07
C SER A 268 -45.24 17.14 -26.87
N ASN A 269 -45.55 16.39 -27.92
CA ASN A 269 -44.75 15.26 -28.37
C ASN A 269 -43.30 15.71 -28.70
N ASP A 270 -42.76 16.74 -28.05
CA ASP A 270 -41.31 16.98 -27.88
C ASP A 270 -40.74 16.04 -26.81
N GLY A 271 -41.39 14.91 -26.55
CA GLY A 271 -40.62 13.74 -26.18
C GLY A 271 -39.70 13.46 -27.35
N MET A 272 -38.40 13.78 -27.22
CA MET A 272 -37.38 13.40 -28.19
C MET A 272 -37.70 12.00 -28.70
N SER A 273 -37.97 11.88 -30.00
CA SER A 273 -38.29 10.59 -30.60
C SER A 273 -37.05 9.68 -30.46
N PHE A 274 -37.10 8.74 -29.52
CA PHE A 274 -36.05 7.74 -29.30
C PHE A 274 -35.96 6.70 -30.42
N LYS A 275 -36.77 6.83 -31.47
CA LYS A 275 -36.97 5.85 -32.55
C LYS A 275 -35.68 5.48 -33.30
N ASP A 276 -34.68 6.37 -33.31
CA ASP A 276 -33.39 6.17 -33.99
C ASP A 276 -32.19 6.19 -33.02
N MET A 277 -32.44 6.14 -31.71
CA MET A 277 -31.38 6.13 -30.69
C MET A 277 -31.16 4.73 -30.15
N VAL A 278 -29.91 4.42 -29.82
CA VAL A 278 -29.54 3.13 -29.24
C VAL A 278 -29.49 3.27 -27.72
N PRO A 279 -30.14 2.37 -26.95
CA PRO A 279 -29.98 2.33 -25.50
C PRO A 279 -28.60 1.76 -25.15
N VAL A 280 -27.88 2.47 -24.29
CA VAL A 280 -26.59 2.05 -23.72
C VAL A 280 -26.78 1.93 -22.22
N ILE A 281 -26.49 0.74 -21.68
CA ILE A 281 -26.65 0.43 -20.26
C ILE A 281 -25.51 1.05 -19.47
N THR A 282 -25.85 1.60 -18.32
CA THR A 282 -24.92 2.19 -17.39
C THR A 282 -25.18 1.65 -15.99
N THR A 283 -24.20 1.81 -15.11
CA THR A 283 -24.32 1.42 -13.71
C THR A 283 -25.29 2.35 -12.97
N ALA A 284 -26.32 1.78 -12.33
CA ALA A 284 -27.29 2.54 -11.54
C ALA A 284 -26.71 3.04 -10.21
N MET A 285 -25.76 2.28 -9.66
CA MET A 285 -25.02 2.55 -8.42
C MET A 285 -23.51 2.37 -8.64
N PRO A 286 -22.65 2.93 -7.76
CA PRO A 286 -21.23 2.62 -7.79
C PRO A 286 -21.00 1.11 -7.57
N VAL A 287 -20.17 0.50 -8.41
CA VAL A 287 -19.85 -0.93 -8.35
C VAL A 287 -18.39 -1.08 -7.95
N GLN A 288 -18.12 -1.82 -6.88
CA GLN A 288 -16.75 -2.07 -6.43
C GLN A 288 -16.02 -2.99 -7.41
N ALA A 289 -14.69 -2.85 -7.48
CA ALA A 289 -13.87 -3.80 -8.23
C ALA A 289 -14.07 -5.22 -7.71
N PHE A 290 -13.96 -6.19 -8.61
CA PHE A 290 -14.06 -7.62 -8.36
C PHE A 290 -15.43 -8.11 -7.87
N SER A 291 -16.45 -7.25 -7.92
CA SER A 291 -17.84 -7.64 -7.70
C SER A 291 -18.52 -8.00 -9.02
N ALA A 292 -19.54 -8.87 -8.96
CA ALA A 292 -20.35 -9.22 -10.12
C ALA A 292 -21.40 -8.13 -10.39
N LEU A 293 -21.64 -7.85 -11.67
CA LEU A 293 -22.78 -7.03 -12.09
C LEU A 293 -24.08 -7.84 -11.92
N SER A 294 -24.98 -7.28 -11.12
CA SER A 294 -26.29 -7.83 -10.76
C SER A 294 -27.40 -6.79 -11.05
N ASP A 295 -28.65 -7.21 -10.85
CA ASP A 295 -29.83 -6.33 -10.97
C ASP A 295 -29.69 -5.08 -10.07
N GLU A 296 -29.19 -5.23 -8.84
CA GLU A 296 -28.99 -4.15 -7.88
C GLU A 296 -28.06 -3.04 -8.42
N ASN A 297 -27.04 -3.43 -9.18
CA ASN A 297 -26.03 -2.53 -9.72
C ASN A 297 -26.45 -1.87 -11.03
N LEU A 298 -27.36 -2.50 -11.78
CA LEU A 298 -27.76 -2.09 -13.12
C LEU A 298 -29.17 -1.51 -13.18
N MET A 299 -30.02 -1.75 -12.18
CA MET A 299 -31.39 -1.24 -12.13
C MET A 299 -31.49 -0.01 -11.24
N ASP A 300 -32.21 1.02 -11.71
CA ASP A 300 -32.53 2.17 -10.89
C ASP A 300 -33.57 1.74 -9.84
N GLU A 301 -33.15 1.69 -8.58
CA GLU A 301 -33.98 1.28 -7.43
C GLU A 301 -35.32 2.05 -7.34
N SER A 302 -35.38 3.28 -7.86
CA SER A 302 -36.60 4.09 -7.80
C SER A 302 -37.66 3.70 -8.82
N THR A 303 -37.24 3.16 -9.97
CA THR A 303 -38.15 2.79 -11.07
C THR A 303 -38.24 1.28 -11.27
N GLY A 304 -37.30 0.50 -10.73
CA GLY A 304 -37.17 -0.92 -11.02
C GLY A 304 -36.88 -1.20 -12.49
N GLN A 305 -36.30 -0.24 -13.22
CA GLN A 305 -35.91 -0.38 -14.62
C GLN A 305 -34.39 -0.35 -14.76
N LEU A 306 -33.85 -1.05 -15.76
CA LEU A 306 -32.42 -0.96 -16.13
C LEU A 306 -32.01 0.50 -16.32
N HIS A 307 -30.92 0.93 -15.71
CA HIS A 307 -30.39 2.28 -15.87
C HIS A 307 -29.68 2.37 -17.22
N TYR A 308 -30.27 3.11 -18.16
CA TYR A 308 -29.71 3.29 -19.49
C TYR A 308 -29.89 4.71 -20.01
N TYR A 309 -29.06 5.05 -21.00
CA TYR A 309 -29.07 6.31 -21.72
C TYR A 309 -29.23 6.06 -23.21
N TYR A 310 -29.99 6.91 -23.89
CA TYR A 310 -30.13 6.86 -25.34
C TYR A 310 -29.05 7.71 -26.01
N PHE A 311 -28.34 7.13 -26.98
CA PHE A 311 -27.33 7.81 -27.78
C PHE A 311 -27.68 7.74 -29.27
N ALA A 312 -27.26 8.76 -30.01
CA ALA A 312 -27.22 8.67 -31.45
C ALA A 312 -26.18 7.62 -31.88
N PRO A 313 -26.44 6.80 -32.93
CA PRO A 313 -25.57 5.68 -33.30
C PRO A 313 -24.11 6.08 -33.59
N ASP A 314 -23.88 7.30 -34.08
CA ASP A 314 -22.58 7.88 -34.39
C ASP A 314 -21.75 8.24 -33.14
N LYS A 315 -22.39 8.38 -31.98
CA LYS A 315 -21.73 8.73 -30.71
C LYS A 315 -21.31 7.53 -29.86
N ILE A 316 -21.67 6.32 -30.29
CA ILE A 316 -21.42 5.10 -29.52
C ILE A 316 -20.04 4.56 -29.88
N SER A 317 -19.18 4.41 -28.87
CA SER A 317 -17.92 3.70 -29.07
C SER A 317 -18.18 2.22 -29.30
N LYS A 318 -17.42 1.60 -30.21
CA LYS A 318 -17.47 0.14 -30.47
C LYS A 318 -17.08 -0.70 -29.24
N GLU A 319 -16.45 -0.08 -28.26
CA GLU A 319 -16.00 -0.72 -27.02
C GLU A 319 -17.10 -0.80 -25.96
N TRP A 320 -18.20 -0.04 -26.12
CA TRP A 320 -19.31 -0.02 -25.16
C TRP A 320 -20.19 -1.25 -25.32
N ILE A 321 -20.52 -1.89 -24.20
CA ILE A 321 -21.42 -3.05 -24.18
C ILE A 321 -22.86 -2.54 -24.09
N THR A 322 -23.65 -2.78 -25.13
CA THR A 322 -25.05 -2.34 -25.22
C THR A 322 -26.06 -3.43 -24.86
N ASP A 323 -25.66 -4.70 -24.93
CA ASP A 323 -26.52 -5.85 -24.60
C ASP A 323 -26.54 -6.12 -23.08
N PRO A 324 -27.70 -6.03 -22.39
CA PRO A 324 -27.80 -6.33 -20.96
C PRO A 324 -27.33 -7.74 -20.61
N ALA A 325 -27.64 -8.73 -21.46
CA ALA A 325 -27.32 -10.12 -21.20
C ALA A 325 -25.80 -10.37 -21.18
N ALA A 326 -25.02 -9.52 -21.85
CA ALA A 326 -23.57 -9.60 -21.86
C ALA A 326 -22.91 -9.09 -20.57
N LEU A 327 -23.65 -8.36 -19.73
CA LEU A 327 -23.17 -7.75 -18.48
C LEU A 327 -23.48 -8.61 -17.25
N TYR A 328 -24.64 -9.27 -17.20
CA TYR A 328 -25.08 -10.03 -16.03
C TYR A 328 -24.08 -11.12 -15.62
N GLY A 329 -23.70 -11.11 -14.34
CA GLY A 329 -22.77 -12.07 -13.75
C GLY A 329 -21.29 -11.85 -14.15
N ARG A 330 -20.98 -10.85 -15.00
CA ARG A 330 -19.60 -10.45 -15.28
C ARG A 330 -19.01 -9.76 -14.06
N VAL A 331 -17.73 -10.04 -13.79
CA VAL A 331 -17.00 -9.43 -12.69
C VAL A 331 -16.28 -8.18 -13.18
N VAL A 332 -16.41 -7.08 -12.45
CA VAL A 332 -15.78 -5.81 -12.81
C VAL A 332 -14.29 -5.82 -12.43
N ALA A 333 -13.41 -5.38 -13.32
CA ALA A 333 -11.96 -5.35 -13.09
C ALA A 333 -11.50 -4.12 -12.26
N ARG A 334 -12.25 -3.01 -12.31
CA ARG A 334 -11.95 -1.74 -11.63
C ARG A 334 -13.23 -1.11 -11.07
N PRO A 335 -13.18 -0.23 -10.06
CA PRO A 335 -14.40 0.36 -9.52
C PRO A 335 -15.10 1.21 -10.60
N LEU A 336 -16.40 0.98 -10.78
CA LEU A 336 -17.24 1.76 -11.69
C LEU A 336 -18.07 2.75 -10.90
N ARG A 337 -18.08 4.01 -11.35
CA ARG A 337 -18.96 5.05 -10.80
C ARG A 337 -20.37 4.85 -11.32
N ARG A 338 -21.37 5.44 -10.65
CA ARG A 338 -22.72 5.55 -11.19
C ARG A 338 -22.74 6.27 -12.54
N GLY A 339 -23.55 5.77 -13.48
CA GLY A 339 -23.68 6.30 -14.83
C GLY A 339 -22.46 6.03 -15.71
N ALA A 340 -21.54 5.17 -15.28
CA ALA A 340 -20.39 4.75 -16.08
C ALA A 340 -20.86 3.79 -17.17
N PHE A 341 -20.31 3.95 -18.38
CA PHE A 341 -20.40 2.94 -19.43
C PHE A 341 -19.55 1.75 -19.05
N VAL A 342 -20.01 0.56 -19.42
CA VAL A 342 -19.25 -0.68 -19.24
C VAL A 342 -18.62 -1.08 -20.57
N THR A 343 -17.31 -1.27 -20.56
CA THR A 343 -16.53 -1.78 -21.69
C THR A 343 -15.98 -3.16 -21.38
N GLU A 344 -15.50 -3.89 -22.39
CA GLU A 344 -14.87 -5.20 -22.16
C GLU A 344 -13.57 -5.08 -21.35
N ALA A 345 -12.89 -3.92 -21.38
CA ALA A 345 -11.72 -3.65 -20.54
C ALA A 345 -12.07 -3.39 -19.06
N ASP A 346 -13.33 -3.05 -18.77
CA ASP A 346 -13.83 -2.90 -17.40
C ASP A 346 -14.20 -4.22 -16.76
N LEU A 347 -14.21 -5.32 -17.52
CA LEU A 347 -14.69 -6.63 -17.08
C LEU A 347 -13.56 -7.65 -17.11
N LEU A 348 -13.57 -8.53 -16.11
CA LEU A 348 -12.75 -9.73 -16.11
C LEU A 348 -13.30 -10.77 -17.12
N PRO A 349 -12.47 -11.76 -17.51
CA PRO A 349 -12.89 -12.83 -18.41
C PRO A 349 -14.18 -13.53 -17.94
N ARG A 350 -14.99 -13.97 -18.91
CA ARG A 350 -16.25 -14.69 -18.61
C ARG A 350 -15.97 -15.95 -17.78
N GLY A 351 -16.81 -16.19 -16.78
CA GLY A 351 -16.66 -17.33 -15.85
C GLY A 351 -15.79 -17.06 -14.62
N THR A 352 -15.19 -15.87 -14.52
CA THR A 352 -14.50 -15.44 -13.30
C THR A 352 -15.50 -15.37 -12.14
N ARG A 353 -15.16 -15.98 -11.00
CA ARG A 353 -16.00 -15.91 -9.79
C ARG A 353 -15.82 -14.55 -9.11
N PRO A 354 -16.90 -13.90 -8.63
CA PRO A 354 -16.77 -12.64 -7.90
C PRO A 354 -16.00 -12.83 -6.59
N GLY A 355 -15.33 -11.76 -6.14
CA GLY A 355 -14.53 -11.71 -4.92
C GLY A 355 -13.10 -11.23 -5.16
N ILE A 356 -12.40 -10.86 -4.10
CA ILE A 356 -11.06 -10.25 -4.17
C ILE A 356 -10.04 -11.15 -4.90
N SER A 357 -10.21 -12.47 -4.83
CA SER A 357 -9.37 -13.43 -5.56
C SER A 357 -9.45 -13.28 -7.08
N ALA A 358 -10.52 -12.70 -7.61
CA ALA A 358 -10.66 -12.44 -9.05
C ALA A 358 -9.64 -11.41 -9.56
N GLY A 359 -9.22 -10.49 -8.69
CA GLY A 359 -8.24 -9.46 -9.01
C GLY A 359 -6.78 -9.90 -8.84
N LEU A 360 -6.54 -11.09 -8.29
CA LEU A 360 -5.19 -11.60 -8.06
C LEU A 360 -4.61 -12.23 -9.33
N PRO A 361 -3.45 -11.77 -9.81
CA PRO A 361 -2.67 -12.50 -10.81
C PRO A 361 -2.24 -13.88 -10.29
N ALA A 362 -1.95 -14.80 -11.22
CA ALA A 362 -1.38 -16.10 -10.87
C ALA A 362 -0.05 -15.94 -10.10
N GLY A 363 0.11 -16.68 -9.00
CA GLY A 363 1.28 -16.61 -8.11
C GLY A 363 1.22 -15.50 -7.04
N MET A 364 0.12 -14.74 -6.97
CA MET A 364 -0.13 -13.79 -5.89
C MET A 364 -1.18 -14.31 -4.91
N ALA A 365 -1.03 -13.92 -3.64
CA ALA A 365 -1.98 -14.15 -2.56
C ALA A 365 -2.57 -12.82 -2.08
N GLY A 366 -3.85 -12.83 -1.71
CA GLY A 366 -4.52 -11.68 -1.13
C GLY A 366 -4.26 -11.61 0.37
N MET A 367 -3.80 -10.46 0.86
CA MET A 367 -3.55 -10.21 2.29
C MET A 367 -4.30 -8.95 2.73
N ALA A 368 -5.07 -9.07 3.81
CA ALA A 368 -5.73 -7.94 4.45
C ALA A 368 -4.77 -7.29 5.46
N LEU A 369 -4.59 -5.98 5.34
CA LEU A 369 -3.70 -5.16 6.17
C LEU A 369 -4.47 -4.01 6.79
N SER A 370 -4.14 -3.64 8.02
CA SER A 370 -4.66 -2.40 8.60
C SER A 370 -3.92 -1.19 8.02
N LYS A 371 -4.66 -0.15 7.60
CA LYS A 371 -4.14 1.15 7.18
C LYS A 371 -3.24 1.80 8.23
N VAL A 372 -3.50 1.54 9.52
CA VAL A 372 -2.71 2.09 10.63
C VAL A 372 -1.27 1.56 10.63
N ASN A 373 -1.04 0.37 10.07
CA ASN A 373 0.27 -0.28 10.09
C ASN A 373 1.15 0.06 8.87
N VAL A 374 0.59 0.71 7.85
CA VAL A 374 1.32 0.99 6.60
C VAL A 374 0.97 2.39 6.10
N GLN A 375 1.97 3.25 6.04
CA GLN A 375 1.81 4.61 5.53
C GLN A 375 1.82 4.64 3.99
N GLY A 376 1.03 5.52 3.38
CA GLY A 376 1.02 5.77 1.94
C GLY A 376 -0.11 5.11 1.15
N PHE A 377 -0.98 4.32 1.80
CA PHE A 377 -2.12 3.69 1.14
C PHE A 377 -3.20 4.67 0.68
N GLU A 378 -3.30 5.83 1.33
CA GLU A 378 -4.29 6.87 1.04
C GLU A 378 -4.19 7.45 -0.38
N ASN A 379 -3.07 7.24 -1.07
CA ASN A 379 -2.83 7.74 -2.42
C ASN A 379 -2.90 6.66 -3.51
N LEU A 380 -3.16 5.39 -3.16
CA LEU A 380 -3.24 4.30 -4.13
C LEU A 380 -4.67 4.10 -4.64
N ALA A 381 -4.78 3.86 -5.94
CA ALA A 381 -6.03 3.43 -6.57
C ALA A 381 -6.07 1.90 -6.75
N VAL A 382 -7.28 1.36 -6.88
CA VAL A 382 -7.48 -0.07 -7.18
C VAL A 382 -6.83 -0.42 -8.52
N GLY A 383 -5.95 -1.43 -8.49
CA GLY A 383 -5.15 -1.89 -9.62
C GLY A 383 -3.72 -1.32 -9.65
N ASP A 384 -3.38 -0.35 -8.80
CA ASP A 384 -2.03 0.22 -8.76
C ASP A 384 -1.01 -0.80 -8.25
N THR A 385 0.16 -0.82 -8.89
CA THR A 385 1.32 -1.60 -8.46
C THR A 385 2.24 -0.77 -7.57
N PHE A 386 2.71 -1.35 -6.48
CA PHE A 386 3.54 -0.64 -5.49
C PHE A 386 4.54 -1.59 -4.82
N SER A 387 5.59 -1.00 -4.23
CA SER A 387 6.55 -1.69 -3.37
C SER A 387 6.23 -1.43 -1.91
N ILE A 388 6.52 -2.40 -1.05
CA ILE A 388 6.44 -2.30 0.40
C ILE A 388 7.86 -2.20 0.95
N LEU A 389 8.15 -1.10 1.61
CA LEU A 389 9.44 -0.80 2.24
C LEU A 389 9.30 -0.84 3.76
N THR A 390 10.36 -1.23 4.46
CA THR A 390 10.43 -1.23 5.92
C THR A 390 11.66 -0.44 6.37
N ARG A 391 11.59 0.22 7.53
CA ARG A 391 12.79 0.80 8.14
C ARG A 391 13.69 -0.32 8.67
N VAL A 392 14.99 -0.23 8.40
CA VAL A 392 15.99 -1.15 8.98
C VAL A 392 16.22 -0.74 10.43
N PRO A 393 16.14 -1.66 11.40
CA PRO A 393 16.46 -1.36 12.80
C PRO A 393 17.86 -0.74 12.92
N GLY A 394 17.97 0.36 13.66
CA GLY A 394 19.17 1.21 13.70
C GLY A 394 20.44 0.54 14.23
N ASP A 395 20.34 -0.67 14.79
CA ASP A 395 21.47 -1.42 15.36
C ASP A 395 22.32 -2.13 14.29
N VAL A 396 21.82 -2.23 13.04
CA VAL A 396 22.63 -2.71 11.91
C VAL A 396 23.37 -1.51 11.34
N ALA A 397 24.51 -1.17 11.92
CA ALA A 397 25.42 -0.19 11.34
C ALA A 397 25.74 -0.63 9.91
N ALA A 398 25.20 0.08 8.91
CA ALA A 398 25.52 -0.17 7.52
C ALA A 398 27.06 -0.12 7.39
N PRO A 399 27.73 -1.21 7.01
CA PRO A 399 29.17 -1.16 6.82
C PRO A 399 29.41 -0.08 5.77
N ALA A 400 30.08 1.00 6.17
CA ALA A 400 30.39 2.10 5.27
C ALA A 400 31.08 1.49 4.03
N PRO A 401 30.74 1.93 2.81
CA PRO A 401 31.45 1.47 1.64
C PRO A 401 32.87 2.03 1.71
N SER A 402 33.78 1.29 2.33
CA SER A 402 35.14 1.28 1.83
C SER A 402 35.01 0.78 0.40
N SER A 403 35.61 1.49 -0.54
CA SER A 403 35.89 0.95 -1.86
C SER A 403 36.62 -0.38 -1.65
N THR A 404 35.86 -1.48 -1.69
CA THR A 404 36.43 -2.80 -1.51
C THR A 404 37.53 -2.97 -2.54
N TRP A 405 38.64 -3.60 -2.15
CA TRP A 405 39.80 -3.76 -3.04
C TRP A 405 39.41 -4.30 -4.41
N ALA A 406 38.45 -5.22 -4.45
CA ALA A 406 37.88 -5.76 -5.68
C ALA A 406 37.19 -4.70 -6.58
N THR A 407 36.47 -3.73 -6.01
CA THR A 407 35.90 -2.60 -6.79
C THR A 407 36.98 -1.69 -7.36
N LEU A 408 38.13 -1.53 -6.68
CA LEU A 408 39.28 -0.79 -7.21
C LEU A 408 39.95 -1.52 -8.39
N GLN A 409 39.76 -2.84 -8.52
CA GLN A 409 40.23 -3.66 -9.64
C GLN A 409 39.19 -3.78 -10.77
N GLY A 410 38.17 -2.93 -10.79
CA GLY A 410 37.14 -2.92 -11.85
C GLY A 410 35.94 -3.84 -11.58
N GLY A 411 35.86 -4.48 -10.42
CA GLY A 411 34.69 -5.26 -10.03
C GLY A 411 33.47 -4.36 -9.82
N GLN A 412 32.34 -4.74 -10.42
CA GLN A 412 31.07 -4.03 -10.26
C GLN A 412 30.09 -4.91 -9.46
N LEU A 413 29.36 -4.29 -8.54
CA LEU A 413 28.23 -4.95 -7.89
C LEU A 413 27.17 -5.29 -8.94
N THR A 414 26.46 -6.39 -8.73
CA THR A 414 25.26 -6.68 -9.53
C THR A 414 24.25 -5.53 -9.33
N GLU A 415 23.36 -5.27 -10.32
CA GLU A 415 22.38 -4.18 -10.19
C GLU A 415 21.48 -4.36 -8.94
N ASP A 416 21.14 -5.60 -8.62
CA ASP A 416 20.37 -5.92 -7.41
C ASP A 416 21.17 -5.66 -6.13
N ASP A 417 22.45 -6.06 -6.05
CA ASP A 417 23.27 -5.82 -4.86
C ASP A 417 23.62 -4.34 -4.69
N ALA A 418 23.86 -3.61 -5.79
CA ALA A 418 24.08 -2.16 -5.76
C ALA A 418 22.85 -1.42 -5.22
N ARG A 419 21.66 -1.83 -5.67
CA ARG A 419 20.38 -1.31 -5.18
C ARG A 419 20.20 -1.65 -3.70
N ILE A 420 20.43 -2.90 -3.29
CA ILE A 420 20.30 -3.31 -1.88
C ILE A 420 21.29 -2.55 -0.99
N ALA A 421 22.53 -2.34 -1.43
CA ALA A 421 23.53 -1.57 -0.69
C ALA A 421 23.09 -0.10 -0.52
N GLU A 422 22.51 0.52 -1.55
CA GLU A 422 21.93 1.86 -1.45
C GLU A 422 20.71 1.90 -0.51
N MET A 423 19.87 0.88 -0.53
CA MET A 423 18.74 0.73 0.38
C MET A 423 19.21 0.63 1.84
N VAL A 424 20.18 -0.23 2.14
CA VAL A 424 20.78 -0.34 3.48
C VAL A 424 21.40 0.99 3.92
N ARG A 425 22.07 1.71 3.00
CA ARG A 425 22.62 3.05 3.27
C ARG A 425 21.55 4.06 3.68
N THR A 426 20.36 4.00 3.08
CA THR A 426 19.25 4.89 3.43
C THR A 426 18.46 4.44 4.67
N GLY A 427 18.79 3.27 5.24
CA GLY A 427 18.07 2.69 6.38
C GLY A 427 16.68 2.17 6.00
N ILE A 428 16.41 1.93 4.72
CA ILE A 428 15.12 1.49 4.19
C ILE A 428 15.35 0.19 3.43
N ARG A 429 14.55 -0.86 3.67
CA ARG A 429 14.66 -2.16 2.98
C ARG A 429 13.37 -2.47 2.22
N GLU A 430 13.49 -2.93 0.98
CA GLU A 430 12.35 -3.43 0.21
C GLU A 430 11.99 -4.83 0.70
N VAL A 431 10.74 -4.99 1.13
CA VAL A 431 10.20 -6.27 1.62
C VAL A 431 9.47 -6.97 0.49
N VAL A 432 8.59 -6.23 -0.19
CA VAL A 432 7.75 -6.69 -1.30
C VAL A 432 7.92 -5.74 -2.47
N ARG A 433 8.20 -6.27 -3.66
CA ARG A 433 8.52 -5.47 -4.85
C ARG A 433 7.33 -5.20 -5.76
N ASP A 434 6.44 -6.18 -5.87
CA ASP A 434 5.35 -6.18 -6.84
C ASP A 434 4.01 -6.46 -6.13
N ALA A 435 3.62 -5.58 -5.23
CA ALA A 435 2.31 -5.61 -4.59
C ALA A 435 1.27 -4.91 -5.48
N ILE A 436 0.00 -5.33 -5.40
CA ILE A 436 -1.12 -4.74 -6.13
C ILE A 436 -2.19 -4.31 -5.13
N PHE A 437 -2.69 -3.09 -5.26
CA PHE A 437 -3.78 -2.61 -4.41
C PHE A 437 -5.12 -3.11 -4.96
N LEU A 438 -5.88 -3.91 -4.19
CA LEU A 438 -7.10 -4.56 -4.69
C LEU A 438 -8.37 -3.83 -4.24
N SER A 439 -8.51 -3.58 -2.94
CA SER A 439 -9.72 -2.94 -2.44
C SER A 439 -9.51 -2.35 -1.05
N GLU A 440 -10.26 -1.31 -0.76
CA GLU A 440 -10.49 -0.86 0.60
C GLU A 440 -11.73 -1.59 1.14
N SER A 441 -11.57 -2.28 2.28
CA SER A 441 -12.69 -2.92 2.97
C SER A 441 -13.41 -1.90 3.85
N SER A 442 -14.68 -2.11 4.16
CA SER A 442 -15.40 -1.33 5.17
C SER A 442 -14.68 -1.45 6.53
N GLY A 443 -13.93 -0.40 6.90
CA GLY A 443 -13.06 -0.33 8.08
C GLY A 443 -11.65 0.19 7.72
N ASP A 444 -10.76 0.28 8.72
CA ASP A 444 -9.36 0.68 8.50
C ASP A 444 -8.51 -0.45 7.87
N ASN A 445 -9.10 -1.31 7.04
CA ASN A 445 -8.42 -2.44 6.41
C ASN A 445 -8.38 -2.29 4.89
N VAL A 446 -7.22 -2.55 4.30
CA VAL A 446 -7.01 -2.64 2.86
C VAL A 446 -6.64 -4.07 2.51
N VAL A 447 -7.01 -4.49 1.30
CA VAL A 447 -6.62 -5.79 0.76
C VAL A 447 -5.67 -5.59 -0.40
N ILE A 448 -4.52 -6.24 -0.32
CA ILE A 448 -3.46 -6.15 -1.30
C ILE A 448 -3.13 -7.53 -1.85
N GLY A 449 -2.74 -7.61 -3.11
CA GLY A 449 -2.13 -8.79 -3.72
C GLY A 449 -0.62 -8.73 -3.54
N ILE A 450 -0.02 -9.79 -3.01
CA ILE A 450 1.44 -9.92 -2.84
C ILE A 450 1.91 -11.27 -3.38
N PRO A 451 3.15 -11.39 -3.88
CA PRO A 451 3.69 -12.69 -4.27
C PRO A 451 3.60 -13.70 -3.13
N GLU A 452 3.12 -14.92 -3.41
CA GLU A 452 2.82 -15.93 -2.38
C GLU A 452 4.01 -16.21 -1.45
N LEU A 453 5.23 -16.27 -2.02
CA LEU A 453 6.48 -16.50 -1.28
C LEU A 453 6.83 -15.38 -0.29
N GLN A 454 6.26 -14.18 -0.44
CA GLN A 454 6.57 -13.01 0.39
C GLN A 454 5.53 -12.77 1.49
N VAL A 455 4.42 -13.52 1.49
CA VAL A 455 3.34 -13.38 2.48
C VAL A 455 3.85 -13.59 3.91
N ALA A 456 4.59 -14.68 4.14
CA ALA A 456 5.10 -15.01 5.47
C ALA A 456 6.06 -13.93 6.01
N LYS A 457 6.92 -13.40 5.14
CA LYS A 457 7.88 -12.34 5.47
C LYS A 457 7.17 -11.04 5.87
N LEU A 458 6.17 -10.61 5.09
CA LEU A 458 5.40 -9.41 5.40
C LEU A 458 4.56 -9.58 6.68
N ALA A 459 3.93 -10.74 6.85
CA ALA A 459 3.14 -11.06 8.04
C ALA A 459 3.98 -11.02 9.33
N GLN A 460 5.22 -11.51 9.26
CA GLN A 460 6.17 -11.43 10.39
C GLN A 460 6.50 -9.97 10.75
N LEU A 461 6.82 -9.12 9.77
CA LEU A 461 7.12 -7.71 10.03
C LEU A 461 5.95 -6.95 10.67
N ILE A 462 4.72 -7.23 10.23
CA ILE A 462 3.51 -6.63 10.81
C ILE A 462 3.30 -7.12 12.25
N ARG A 463 3.52 -8.42 12.51
CA ARG A 463 3.44 -8.99 13.86
C ARG A 463 4.45 -8.34 14.81
N ASP A 464 5.64 -8.06 14.31
CA ASP A 464 6.74 -7.43 15.05
C ASP A 464 6.58 -5.90 15.16
N LYS A 465 5.47 -5.34 14.65
CA LYS A 465 5.13 -3.90 14.66
C LYS A 465 6.21 -3.02 14.04
N VAL A 466 6.89 -3.53 13.01
CA VAL A 466 7.86 -2.74 12.26
C VAL A 466 7.13 -1.70 11.41
N GLU A 467 7.67 -0.49 11.31
CA GLU A 467 7.12 0.56 10.45
C GLU A 467 7.29 0.19 8.97
N VAL A 468 6.16 0.13 8.26
CA VAL A 468 6.08 -0.24 6.84
C VAL A 468 5.51 0.92 6.01
N PHE A 469 6.04 1.11 4.81
CA PHE A 469 5.68 2.17 3.88
C PHE A 469 5.30 1.58 2.52
N ALA A 470 4.23 2.06 1.91
CA ALA A 470 3.84 1.74 0.54
C ALA A 470 4.36 2.82 -0.41
N VAL A 471 5.06 2.41 -1.48
CA VAL A 471 5.60 3.33 -2.50
C VAL A 471 5.09 2.93 -3.87
N ALA A 472 4.24 3.78 -4.46
CA ALA A 472 3.69 3.57 -5.80
C ALA A 472 4.80 3.47 -6.86
N ARG A 473 4.68 2.51 -7.78
CA ARG A 473 5.65 2.36 -8.87
C ARG A 473 5.09 2.99 -10.15
N SER A 474 5.97 3.66 -10.89
CA SER A 474 5.60 4.16 -12.21
C SER A 474 5.40 2.99 -13.18
N THR A 475 4.19 2.87 -13.73
CA THR A 475 3.85 1.90 -14.78
C THR A 475 4.56 2.19 -16.11
N GLN A 476 5.25 3.32 -16.24
CA GLN A 476 5.94 3.71 -17.49
C GLN A 476 7.29 3.00 -17.69
N GLN A 477 7.88 2.35 -16.68
CA GLN A 477 9.31 2.07 -16.69
C GLN A 477 9.75 0.64 -17.08
N THR A 478 8.86 -0.28 -17.46
CA THR A 478 9.28 -1.68 -17.81
C THR A 478 8.51 -2.27 -18.98
N ARG A 479 8.71 -1.70 -20.17
CA ARG A 479 8.62 -2.44 -21.44
C ARG A 479 9.92 -2.29 -22.24
N SER A 480 11.07 -2.49 -21.58
CA SER A 480 12.35 -2.66 -22.26
C SER A 480 12.47 -4.10 -22.76
N GLU A 481 12.21 -4.28 -24.05
CA GLU A 481 12.67 -5.28 -25.04
C GLU A 481 12.84 -6.79 -24.72
N GLY A 482 13.01 -7.24 -23.48
CA GLY A 482 13.27 -8.66 -23.15
C GLY A 482 12.06 -9.59 -23.26
N ASP A 483 10.84 -9.07 -23.13
CA ASP A 483 9.62 -9.90 -23.02
C ASP A 483 8.98 -10.29 -24.37
N LYS A 484 9.61 -9.94 -25.50
CA LYS A 484 9.13 -10.34 -26.84
C LYS A 484 9.45 -11.80 -27.19
N ALA A 485 10.31 -12.50 -26.42
CA ALA A 485 10.70 -13.87 -26.74
C ALA A 485 9.68 -14.94 -26.30
N SER A 486 8.78 -14.65 -25.35
CA SER A 486 7.97 -15.70 -24.71
C SER A 486 6.52 -15.80 -25.20
N ARG A 487 6.11 -15.02 -26.21
CA ARG A 487 4.68 -14.90 -26.60
C ARG A 487 4.34 -15.37 -28.02
N ALA A 488 5.08 -16.34 -28.55
CA ALA A 488 4.76 -17.02 -29.82
C ALA A 488 4.68 -18.54 -29.64
N ILE A 489 3.72 -19.03 -28.85
CA ILE A 489 3.24 -20.42 -28.96
C ILE A 489 1.81 -20.34 -29.51
N LEU A 490 1.68 -20.52 -30.82
CA LEU A 490 0.39 -20.74 -31.47
C LEU A 490 -0.20 -22.09 -31.02
N PRO A 491 -1.52 -22.20 -30.85
CA PRO A 491 -2.16 -23.49 -30.58
C PRO A 491 -2.13 -24.34 -31.85
N ARG A 492 -1.32 -25.41 -31.85
CA ARG A 492 -1.43 -26.48 -32.85
C ARG A 492 -2.63 -27.35 -32.50
N THR A 493 -3.56 -27.45 -33.46
CA THR A 493 -4.68 -28.39 -33.49
C THR A 493 -4.19 -29.83 -33.30
N PRO A 494 -4.76 -30.65 -32.39
CA PRO A 494 -4.36 -32.03 -32.25
C PRO A 494 -5.05 -32.90 -33.34
N PRO A 495 -4.34 -33.84 -33.99
CA PRO A 495 -5.01 -34.90 -34.73
C PRO A 495 -5.50 -35.97 -33.76
N ALA A 496 -6.70 -36.49 -34.03
CA ALA A 496 -7.27 -37.63 -33.35
C ALA A 496 -6.50 -38.93 -33.65
N LEU A 497 -6.34 -39.80 -32.63
CA LEU A 497 -6.52 -41.27 -32.65
C LEU A 497 -5.92 -41.92 -31.37
N PRO A 498 -6.26 -43.18 -31.03
CA PRO A 498 -6.65 -43.55 -29.67
C PRO A 498 -5.64 -44.44 -28.93
N GLY A 499 -5.79 -44.43 -27.61
CA GLY A 499 -5.70 -45.62 -26.76
C GLY A 499 -4.33 -46.27 -26.58
N ARG A 500 -3.66 -45.93 -25.47
CA ARG A 500 -3.03 -46.94 -24.59
C ARG A 500 -2.66 -46.29 -23.25
N SER A 501 -3.13 -46.91 -22.18
CA SER A 501 -2.80 -46.62 -20.78
C SER A 501 -1.36 -47.04 -20.44
N GLU A 502 -0.58 -46.14 -19.83
CA GLU A 502 0.51 -46.44 -18.88
C GLU A 502 0.90 -45.16 -18.10
N PRO A 503 1.49 -45.28 -16.90
CA PRO A 503 1.18 -44.40 -15.77
C PRO A 503 2.00 -43.10 -15.71
N ALA A 504 1.42 -42.17 -14.94
CA ALA A 504 1.89 -40.82 -14.65
C ALA A 504 3.40 -40.74 -14.38
N GLN A 505 4.13 -40.11 -15.30
CA GLN A 505 5.36 -39.42 -14.98
C GLN A 505 4.99 -38.08 -14.34
N THR A 506 5.31 -37.97 -13.06
CA THR A 506 5.29 -36.72 -12.30
C THR A 506 6.14 -35.68 -13.04
N LEU A 507 5.48 -34.68 -13.62
CA LEU A 507 6.11 -33.44 -14.07
C LEU A 507 6.63 -32.71 -12.84
N VAL A 508 7.89 -32.98 -12.49
CA VAL A 508 8.65 -32.15 -11.56
C VAL A 508 8.89 -30.83 -12.25
N ILE A 509 8.15 -29.81 -11.82
CA ILE A 509 8.35 -28.42 -12.21
C ILE A 509 9.69 -27.98 -11.62
N GLN A 510 10.75 -28.04 -12.41
CA GLN A 510 12.03 -27.41 -12.11
C GLN A 510 11.87 -25.89 -12.23
N ASN A 511 11.41 -25.26 -11.14
CA ASN A 511 11.51 -23.82 -10.89
C ASN A 511 11.59 -23.66 -9.36
N GLU A 512 12.62 -24.23 -8.75
CA GLU A 512 13.03 -23.86 -7.39
C GLU A 512 14.10 -22.76 -7.52
N PRO A 513 13.79 -21.50 -7.16
CA PRO A 513 14.77 -20.43 -7.15
C PRO A 513 15.41 -20.39 -5.77
N ASP A 514 16.24 -21.36 -5.42
CA ASP A 514 17.10 -21.28 -4.22
C ASP A 514 18.28 -22.26 -4.27
N ASN A 515 18.77 -22.58 -5.47
CA ASN A 515 20.13 -23.10 -5.58
C ASN A 515 21.09 -21.93 -5.37
N LEU A 516 21.44 -21.65 -4.11
CA LEU A 516 22.48 -20.69 -3.67
C LEU A 516 23.87 -20.92 -4.31
N PHE A 517 23.99 -21.92 -5.18
CA PHE A 517 25.22 -22.44 -5.76
C PHE A 517 25.11 -22.69 -7.27
N GLU A 518 24.28 -21.94 -8.00
CA GLU A 518 24.35 -21.98 -9.46
C GLU A 518 25.77 -21.60 -9.92
N SER A 519 26.35 -22.41 -10.81
CA SER A 519 27.64 -22.15 -11.45
C SER A 519 27.68 -20.72 -11.99
N PRO A 520 28.84 -20.03 -11.98
CA PRO A 520 28.95 -18.61 -12.30
C PRO A 520 28.23 -18.28 -13.61
N GLN A 521 27.00 -17.78 -13.51
CA GLN A 521 26.20 -17.43 -14.67
C GLN A 521 26.88 -16.22 -15.31
N ARG A 522 27.29 -16.36 -16.56
CA ARG A 522 27.72 -15.23 -17.38
C ARG A 522 26.54 -14.29 -17.55
N GLN A 523 26.52 -13.20 -16.76
CA GLN A 523 25.54 -12.14 -16.93
C GLN A 523 26.08 -11.17 -18.00
N GLY A 524 25.83 -11.53 -19.26
CA GLY A 524 26.44 -10.87 -20.42
C GLY A 524 27.91 -11.24 -20.60
N ASP A 525 28.76 -10.24 -20.89
CA ASP A 525 30.20 -10.42 -21.12
C ASP A 525 31.05 -10.47 -19.84
N LYS A 526 30.43 -10.31 -18.66
CA LYS A 526 31.12 -10.26 -17.36
C LYS A 526 31.11 -11.61 -16.66
N ILE A 527 32.14 -11.85 -15.85
CA ILE A 527 32.31 -13.05 -15.04
C ILE A 527 32.01 -12.70 -13.58
N ALA A 528 31.11 -13.46 -12.97
CA ALA A 528 30.81 -13.42 -11.55
C ALA A 528 31.97 -14.05 -10.75
N VAL A 529 32.56 -13.28 -9.84
CA VAL A 529 33.63 -13.73 -8.94
C VAL A 529 33.15 -13.60 -7.50
N PRO A 530 33.19 -14.69 -6.71
CA PRO A 530 32.84 -14.63 -5.29
C PRO A 530 33.90 -13.85 -4.51
N ILE A 531 33.45 -13.02 -3.56
CA ILE A 531 34.33 -12.26 -2.68
C ILE A 531 33.97 -12.50 -1.21
N LEU A 532 34.99 -12.47 -0.35
CA LEU A 532 34.78 -12.61 1.08
C LEU A 532 33.93 -11.46 1.62
N ALA A 533 32.92 -11.77 2.43
CA ALA A 533 32.10 -10.80 3.14
C ALA A 533 32.75 -10.36 4.47
N GLN A 534 33.56 -11.22 5.07
CA GLN A 534 34.28 -10.98 6.33
C GLN A 534 35.75 -11.42 6.27
N ASP A 535 36.55 -10.99 7.24
CA ASP A 535 37.95 -11.40 7.36
C ASP A 535 38.03 -12.86 7.82
N VAL A 536 38.89 -13.65 7.18
CA VAL A 536 39.09 -15.07 7.49
C VAL A 536 40.51 -15.27 8.03
N PRO A 537 40.68 -15.75 9.27
CA PRO A 537 42.00 -16.02 9.83
C PRO A 537 42.72 -17.15 9.09
N ALA A 538 44.05 -17.17 9.18
CA ALA A 538 44.84 -18.27 8.64
C ALA A 538 44.45 -19.60 9.29
N TYR A 539 44.54 -20.66 8.50
CA TYR A 539 44.33 -22.06 8.85
C TYR A 539 42.92 -22.42 9.30
N ARG A 540 41.94 -21.56 9.01
CA ARG A 540 40.52 -21.85 9.20
C ARG A 540 39.90 -22.36 7.90
N ALA A 541 38.98 -23.33 7.98
CA ALA A 541 38.18 -23.73 6.84
C ALA A 541 37.22 -22.61 6.43
N LEU A 542 37.12 -22.37 5.13
CA LEU A 542 36.15 -21.44 4.56
C LEU A 542 34.74 -22.02 4.65
N SER A 543 33.82 -21.21 5.15
CA SER A 543 32.40 -21.52 5.31
C SER A 543 31.54 -20.67 4.37
N ILE A 544 30.27 -21.05 4.17
CA ILE A 544 29.35 -20.26 3.33
C ILE A 544 29.13 -18.87 3.94
N GLU A 545 29.13 -18.76 5.26
CA GLU A 545 28.98 -17.53 6.02
C GLU A 545 30.10 -16.52 5.73
N ASP A 546 31.29 -16.99 5.36
CA ASP A 546 32.41 -16.11 5.00
C ASP A 546 32.18 -15.35 3.68
N PHE A 547 31.23 -15.80 2.87
CA PHE A 547 30.84 -15.17 1.60
C PHE A 547 29.48 -14.49 1.67
N ILE A 548 28.63 -14.81 2.66
CA ILE A 548 27.30 -14.21 2.79
C ILE A 548 27.42 -12.80 3.38
N ASP A 549 26.89 -11.81 2.66
CA ASP A 549 26.75 -10.47 3.20
C ASP A 549 25.67 -10.49 4.31
N PRO A 550 26.00 -10.13 5.57
CA PRO A 550 25.05 -10.18 6.68
C PRO A 550 23.83 -9.26 6.46
N ALA A 551 23.94 -8.22 5.63
CA ALA A 551 22.84 -7.31 5.33
C ALA A 551 21.86 -7.91 4.31
N THR A 552 22.35 -8.66 3.32
CA THR A 552 21.52 -9.18 2.23
C THR A 552 21.09 -10.63 2.45
N GLY A 553 21.86 -11.40 3.23
CA GLY A 553 21.70 -12.85 3.38
C GLY A 553 22.08 -13.63 2.12
N ARG A 554 22.78 -13.00 1.17
CA ARG A 554 23.19 -13.61 -0.11
C ARG A 554 24.72 -13.66 -0.23
N PRO A 555 25.28 -14.64 -0.97
CA PRO A 555 26.69 -14.68 -1.30
C PRO A 555 27.11 -13.42 -2.07
N ARG A 556 28.15 -12.74 -1.59
CA ARG A 556 28.64 -11.51 -2.17
C ARG A 556 29.45 -11.82 -3.42
N THR A 557 28.98 -11.30 -4.56
CA THR A 557 29.58 -11.56 -5.87
C THR A 557 29.86 -10.23 -6.56
N LEU A 558 31.00 -10.13 -7.23
CA LEU A 558 31.33 -8.98 -8.10
C LEU A 558 31.47 -9.45 -9.54
N LEU A 559 30.97 -8.62 -10.45
CA LEU A 559 31.07 -8.81 -11.90
C LEU A 559 32.35 -8.14 -12.41
N PHE A 560 33.24 -8.92 -13.01
CA PHE A 560 34.48 -8.46 -13.61
C PHE A 560 34.47 -8.67 -15.12
N ASN A 561 35.24 -7.86 -15.86
CA ASN A 561 35.50 -8.20 -17.26
C ASN A 561 36.44 -9.41 -17.32
N PRO A 562 36.33 -10.29 -18.34
CA PRO A 562 37.16 -11.49 -18.44
C PRO A 562 38.67 -11.23 -18.44
N GLN A 563 39.09 -10.03 -18.83
CA GLN A 563 40.49 -9.62 -18.90
C GLN A 563 41.07 -9.24 -17.51
N ASP A 564 40.19 -8.83 -16.59
CA ASP A 564 40.55 -8.37 -15.24
C ASP A 564 40.54 -9.54 -14.23
N VAL A 565 39.91 -10.67 -14.59
CA VAL A 565 39.91 -11.90 -13.80
C VAL A 565 41.24 -12.60 -13.92
N ARG A 566 41.94 -12.80 -12.80
CA ARG A 566 43.21 -13.53 -12.79
C ARG A 566 42.96 -15.03 -12.84
N ALA A 567 43.83 -15.75 -13.53
CA ALA A 567 43.73 -17.21 -13.68
C ALA A 567 43.89 -17.99 -12.36
N ASP A 568 44.42 -17.35 -11.32
CA ASP A 568 44.59 -17.94 -9.99
C ASP A 568 43.39 -17.69 -9.04
N TRP A 569 42.29 -17.08 -9.53
CA TRP A 569 41.08 -16.86 -8.74
C TRP A 569 40.12 -18.05 -8.85
N GLU A 570 39.58 -18.46 -7.71
CA GLU A 570 38.53 -19.49 -7.66
C GLU A 570 37.17 -18.83 -7.94
N LEU A 571 36.50 -19.31 -9.00
CA LEU A 571 35.25 -18.72 -9.48
C LEU A 571 34.00 -19.40 -8.89
N GLU A 572 34.13 -20.62 -8.39
CA GLU A 572 33.01 -21.38 -7.84
C GLU A 572 33.07 -21.38 -6.31
N VAL A 573 32.00 -20.90 -5.66
CA VAL A 573 31.89 -20.90 -4.18
C VAL A 573 31.96 -22.33 -3.61
N ARG A 574 31.47 -23.33 -4.36
CA ARG A 574 31.54 -24.74 -3.95
C ARG A 574 32.97 -25.24 -3.81
N ASP A 575 33.87 -24.78 -4.68
CA ASP A 575 35.29 -25.17 -4.65
C ASP A 575 36.07 -24.47 -3.53
N LEU A 576 35.45 -23.44 -2.92
CA LEU A 576 35.99 -22.66 -1.82
C LEU A 576 35.57 -23.20 -0.45
N ILE A 577 34.33 -23.70 -0.32
CA ILE A 577 33.81 -24.23 0.94
C ILE A 577 34.65 -25.43 1.40
N ASP A 578 34.90 -25.51 2.71
CA ASP A 578 35.75 -26.50 3.38
C ASP A 578 37.25 -26.44 3.03
N ARG A 579 37.67 -25.54 2.12
CA ARG A 579 39.10 -25.29 1.88
C ARG A 579 39.69 -24.47 3.02
N VAL A 580 40.90 -24.84 3.44
CA VAL A 580 41.59 -24.16 4.55
C VAL A 580 42.44 -23.01 4.02
N ALA A 581 42.25 -21.80 4.57
CA ALA A 581 43.07 -20.64 4.23
C ALA A 581 44.52 -20.83 4.72
N LEU A 582 45.54 -20.60 3.90
CA LEU A 582 46.95 -20.71 4.31
C LEU A 582 47.51 -19.43 4.94
N ARG A 583 46.81 -18.31 4.75
CA ARG A 583 47.16 -16.98 5.26
C ARG A 583 45.90 -16.22 5.64
N PRO A 584 45.99 -15.15 6.46
CA PRO A 584 44.82 -14.33 6.74
C PRO A 584 44.30 -13.68 5.46
N MET A 585 42.99 -13.79 5.21
CA MET A 585 42.32 -13.20 4.06
C MET A 585 41.41 -12.07 4.52
N GLN A 586 41.35 -11.00 3.73
CA GLN A 586 40.57 -9.79 4.04
C GLN A 586 39.25 -9.78 3.28
N ALA A 587 38.21 -9.24 3.93
CA ALA A 587 36.91 -8.97 3.33
C ALA A 587 37.04 -8.12 2.06
N GLY A 588 36.18 -8.40 1.08
CA GLY A 588 36.13 -7.71 -0.20
C GLY A 588 37.24 -8.08 -1.18
N ARG A 589 37.98 -9.17 -0.94
CA ARG A 589 38.97 -9.73 -1.87
C ARG A 589 38.48 -11.05 -2.49
N PRO A 590 38.80 -11.31 -3.77
CA PRO A 590 38.61 -12.63 -4.36
C PRO A 590 39.63 -13.62 -3.79
N VAL A 591 39.21 -14.87 -3.63
CA VAL A 591 40.04 -15.94 -3.06
C VAL A 591 40.89 -16.55 -4.17
N ARG A 592 42.19 -16.75 -3.88
CA ARG A 592 43.15 -17.33 -4.83
C ARG A 592 43.41 -18.79 -4.49
N SER A 593 43.62 -19.63 -5.50
CA SER A 593 43.99 -21.04 -5.31
C SER A 593 45.29 -21.20 -4.51
N SER A 594 46.23 -20.25 -4.65
CA SER A 594 47.50 -20.23 -3.90
C SER A 594 47.36 -19.85 -2.42
N ASP A 595 46.21 -19.29 -2.05
CA ASP A 595 45.91 -18.91 -0.68
C ASP A 595 45.20 -20.03 0.08
N LEU A 596 44.89 -21.13 -0.61
CA LEU A 596 44.17 -22.27 -0.08
C LEU A 596 45.06 -23.49 0.01
N ALA A 597 44.83 -24.27 1.06
CA ALA A 597 45.41 -25.58 1.18
C ALA A 597 44.84 -26.53 0.10
N PRO A 598 45.52 -27.67 -0.17
CA PRO A 598 44.94 -28.74 -0.97
C PRO A 598 43.55 -29.16 -0.46
N PRO A 599 42.65 -29.65 -1.32
CA PRO A 599 41.37 -30.21 -0.87
C PRO A 599 41.56 -31.32 0.18
N ASP A 600 40.55 -31.54 1.03
CA ASP A 600 40.53 -32.51 2.14
C ASP A 600 41.52 -32.23 3.29
N SER A 601 42.06 -31.03 3.31
CA SER A 601 42.91 -30.52 4.37
C SER A 601 42.14 -30.29 5.66
N VAL A 602 42.67 -30.78 6.79
CA VAL A 602 42.08 -30.53 8.11
C VAL A 602 42.42 -29.12 8.57
N GLU A 603 41.43 -28.38 9.07
CA GLU A 603 41.65 -27.05 9.64
C GLU A 603 42.59 -27.09 10.84
N GLY A 604 43.35 -26.01 11.01
CA GLY A 604 44.25 -25.81 12.12
C GLY A 604 45.72 -25.58 11.72
N PRO A 605 46.51 -25.02 12.65
CA PRO A 605 47.86 -24.51 12.40
C PRO A 605 48.85 -25.58 11.93
N SER A 606 48.55 -26.87 12.15
CA SER A 606 49.38 -27.98 11.68
C SER A 606 49.56 -28.00 10.17
N ILE A 607 48.58 -27.48 9.42
CA ILE A 607 48.67 -27.42 7.97
C ILE A 607 49.70 -26.41 7.46
N GLY A 608 49.91 -25.35 8.24
CA GLY A 608 50.88 -24.32 7.95
C GLY A 608 52.32 -24.73 8.25
N LEU A 609 52.55 -25.88 8.89
CA LEU A 609 53.88 -26.35 9.25
C LEU A 609 54.68 -26.76 7.99
N PRO A 610 55.75 -26.03 7.65
CA PRO A 610 56.62 -26.45 6.55
C PRO A 610 57.32 -27.76 6.89
N LYS A 611 57.67 -28.52 5.85
CA LYS A 611 58.44 -29.77 5.99
C LYS A 611 59.76 -29.50 6.74
N GLY A 612 59.99 -30.23 7.83
CA GLY A 612 61.19 -30.08 8.68
C GLY A 612 61.07 -29.07 9.83
N MET A 613 59.87 -28.51 10.06
CA MET A 613 59.57 -27.68 11.23
C MET A 613 58.63 -28.39 12.22
N ARG A 614 58.63 -27.93 13.48
CA ARG A 614 57.74 -28.38 14.55
C ARG A 614 56.96 -27.18 15.12
N GLY A 615 55.70 -27.41 15.47
CA GLY A 615 54.87 -26.42 16.16
C GLY A 615 55.27 -26.30 17.64
N VAL A 616 55.57 -25.10 18.11
CA VAL A 616 55.87 -24.78 19.51
C VAL A 616 54.90 -23.71 19.98
N VAL A 617 54.18 -23.98 21.08
CA VAL A 617 53.28 -23.00 21.69
C VAL A 617 54.08 -22.16 22.68
N VAL A 618 54.03 -20.84 22.52
CA VAL A 618 54.67 -19.88 23.42
C VAL A 618 53.65 -18.82 23.87
N ASN A 619 53.97 -18.06 24.89
CA ASN A 619 53.19 -16.88 25.27
C ASN A 619 54.00 -15.58 25.15
N SER A 620 53.31 -14.44 25.19
CA SER A 620 53.92 -13.10 25.07
C SER A 620 54.93 -12.77 26.19
N ARG A 621 54.89 -13.47 27.32
CA ARG A 621 55.89 -13.32 28.40
C ARG A 621 57.17 -14.12 28.14
N GLN A 622 57.08 -15.23 27.42
CA GLN A 622 58.24 -16.05 27.06
C GLN A 622 58.97 -15.50 25.84
N VAL A 623 58.24 -14.92 24.88
CA VAL A 623 58.82 -14.33 23.66
C VAL A 623 58.16 -12.97 23.42
N VAL A 624 58.93 -11.90 23.61
CA VAL A 624 58.49 -10.52 23.50
C VAL A 624 58.63 -10.02 22.06
N GLY A 625 57.60 -9.31 21.57
CA GLY A 625 57.56 -8.73 20.23
C GLY A 625 56.82 -9.57 19.19
N LEU A 626 56.21 -10.69 19.57
CA LEU A 626 55.43 -11.54 18.66
C LEU A 626 54.19 -10.84 18.10
N GLU A 627 53.61 -9.92 18.86
CA GLU A 627 52.48 -9.07 18.47
C GLU A 627 52.78 -8.17 17.24
N THR A 628 54.06 -7.97 16.91
CA THR A 628 54.48 -7.18 15.74
C THR A 628 54.68 -8.03 14.48
N VAL A 629 54.64 -9.37 14.61
CA VAL A 629 54.90 -10.30 13.51
C VAL A 629 53.58 -10.73 12.88
N SER A 630 53.48 -10.62 11.56
CA SER A 630 52.34 -11.18 10.83
C SER A 630 52.49 -12.68 10.63
N VAL A 631 51.36 -13.41 10.70
CA VAL A 631 51.30 -14.86 10.41
C VAL A 631 51.92 -15.14 9.03
N GLY A 632 52.79 -16.15 8.97
CA GLY A 632 53.52 -16.56 7.77
C GLY A 632 54.85 -15.84 7.52
N THR A 633 55.15 -14.75 8.25
CA THR A 633 56.42 -14.03 8.09
C THR A 633 57.55 -14.73 8.84
N PRO A 634 58.72 -14.98 8.20
CA PRO A 634 59.88 -15.54 8.89
C PRO A 634 60.57 -14.49 9.78
N PHE A 635 61.00 -14.90 10.96
CA PHE A 635 61.74 -14.09 11.92
C PHE A 635 62.73 -14.93 12.73
N ASP A 636 63.62 -14.26 13.46
CA ASP A 636 64.60 -14.89 14.33
C ASP A 636 64.27 -14.62 15.80
N ILE A 637 64.59 -15.56 16.68
CA ILE A 637 64.47 -15.38 18.13
C ILE A 637 65.86 -15.17 18.73
N LEU A 638 65.99 -14.08 19.49
CA LEU A 638 67.22 -13.67 20.17
C LEU A 638 67.07 -13.87 21.68
N SER A 639 68.08 -14.45 22.31
CA SER A 639 68.24 -14.38 23.78
C SER A 639 69.05 -13.14 24.11
N ALA A 640 68.43 -12.15 24.76
CA ALA A 640 69.13 -11.01 25.32
C ALA A 640 69.42 -11.26 26.81
N LYS A 641 70.50 -12.00 27.10
CA LYS A 641 71.01 -12.04 28.47
C LYS A 641 71.75 -10.73 28.72
N GLY A 642 71.20 -9.92 29.62
CA GLY A 642 71.93 -8.77 30.16
C GLY A 642 73.13 -9.28 30.95
N LEU A 643 74.33 -9.15 30.38
CA LEU A 643 75.57 -9.41 31.10
C LEU A 643 75.74 -8.28 32.12
N ASP A 644 75.65 -8.61 33.40
CA ASP A 644 75.93 -7.66 34.47
C ASP A 644 77.40 -7.22 34.37
N VAL A 645 77.62 -5.93 34.16
CA VAL A 645 78.94 -5.32 34.00
C VAL A 645 79.80 -5.54 35.24
N SER A 646 79.18 -5.73 36.41
CA SER A 646 79.90 -6.08 37.64
C SER A 646 80.47 -7.50 37.62
N SER A 647 79.84 -8.43 36.90
CA SER A 647 80.29 -9.83 36.75
C SER A 647 81.46 -10.01 35.78
N LEU A 648 81.73 -9.00 34.93
CA LEU A 648 82.83 -9.03 33.96
C LEU A 648 84.21 -8.86 34.63
N GLY A 649 84.28 -8.40 35.88
CA GLY A 649 85.53 -8.23 36.64
C GLY A 649 86.59 -7.38 35.92
N GLY A 650 87.84 -7.40 36.41
CA GLY A 650 88.98 -6.67 35.81
C GLY A 650 89.44 -7.18 34.43
N LYS A 651 88.59 -7.92 33.69
CA LYS A 651 88.91 -8.55 32.40
C LYS A 651 88.55 -7.70 31.18
N VAL A 652 88.13 -6.46 31.36
CA VAL A 652 87.98 -5.49 30.25
C VAL A 652 89.36 -4.93 29.92
N ARG A 653 90.00 -5.38 28.83
CA ARG A 653 91.23 -4.77 28.32
C ARG A 653 90.89 -3.62 27.36
N GLN A 654 91.47 -2.45 27.59
CA GLN A 654 91.41 -1.30 26.68
C GLN A 654 92.11 -1.64 25.35
N THR A 655 91.37 -1.68 24.25
CA THR A 655 91.95 -1.55 22.91
C THR A 655 91.81 -0.10 22.44
N ILE A 656 92.88 0.68 22.68
CA ILE A 656 93.44 1.88 22.02
C ILE A 656 92.51 2.89 21.26
N SER A 657 91.22 2.98 21.51
CA SER A 657 90.46 4.15 21.08
C SER A 657 89.33 4.47 22.04
N SER A 658 89.44 5.61 22.71
CA SER A 658 88.55 6.15 23.74
C SER A 658 88.80 5.63 25.16
N SER A 659 89.44 6.47 25.98
CA SER A 659 89.48 6.33 27.45
C SER A 659 88.11 6.50 28.11
N ASP A 660 87.06 6.85 27.35
CA ASP A 660 85.71 7.12 27.86
C ASP A 660 84.74 5.93 27.75
N ALA A 661 85.11 4.83 27.08
CA ALA A 661 84.19 3.70 26.86
C ALA A 661 83.72 3.01 28.15
N VAL A 662 84.56 2.93 29.18
CA VAL A 662 84.17 2.35 30.50
C VAL A 662 83.30 3.32 31.29
N THR A 663 83.54 4.62 31.15
CA THR A 663 82.76 5.69 31.79
C THR A 663 81.38 5.81 31.14
N GLU A 664 81.29 5.66 29.82
CA GLU A 664 80.06 5.60 29.03
C GLU A 664 79.26 4.31 29.29
N ALA A 665 79.93 3.15 29.38
CA ALA A 665 79.27 1.89 29.73
C ALA A 665 78.64 1.91 31.14
N ARG A 666 79.21 2.67 32.08
CA ARG A 666 78.62 2.91 33.42
C ARG A 666 77.44 3.88 33.42
N LYS A 667 77.24 4.67 32.36
CA LYS A 667 76.06 5.55 32.20
C LYS A 667 74.84 4.79 31.69
N LEU A 668 74.98 3.54 31.23
CA LEU A 668 73.86 2.70 30.81
C LEU A 668 72.98 2.37 32.04
N PRO A 669 71.67 2.64 32.00
CA PRO A 669 70.78 2.35 33.10
C PRO A 669 70.80 0.84 33.39
N SER A 670 71.07 0.46 34.64
CA SER A 670 71.21 -0.91 35.18
C SER A 670 72.55 -1.65 35.01
N GLY A 671 73.56 -1.08 34.34
CA GLY A 671 74.89 -1.70 34.26
C GLY A 671 74.88 -3.10 33.63
N LYS A 672 73.97 -3.36 32.67
CA LYS A 672 73.92 -4.61 31.90
C LYS A 672 74.21 -4.35 30.43
N ILE A 673 75.13 -5.10 29.83
CA ILE A 673 75.38 -5.08 28.38
C ILE A 673 74.50 -6.15 27.75
N ALA A 674 73.70 -5.78 26.76
CA ALA A 674 72.88 -6.73 26.01
C ALA A 674 73.77 -7.55 25.06
N SER A 675 74.18 -8.75 25.48
CA SER A 675 74.64 -9.74 24.50
C SER A 675 73.42 -10.44 23.93
N SER A 676 73.08 -10.12 22.68
CA SER A 676 72.06 -10.87 21.94
C SER A 676 72.71 -12.04 21.20
N ARG A 677 72.16 -13.23 21.38
CA ARG A 677 72.54 -14.42 20.60
C ARG A 677 71.29 -14.94 19.89
N VAL A 678 71.41 -15.21 18.60
CA VAL A 678 70.36 -15.91 17.85
C VAL A 678 70.21 -17.32 18.43
N VAL A 679 69.03 -17.60 18.98
CA VAL A 679 68.68 -18.91 19.56
C VAL A 679 68.14 -19.83 18.47
N ALA A 680 67.29 -19.28 17.61
CA ALA A 680 66.66 -19.98 16.52
C ALA A 680 66.42 -18.99 15.37
N ALA A 681 66.73 -19.41 14.15
CA ALA A 681 66.58 -18.61 12.96
C ALA A 681 65.53 -19.19 12.02
N GLY A 682 64.86 -18.34 11.24
CA GLY A 682 63.85 -18.77 10.25
C GLY A 682 62.60 -19.39 10.88
N ILE A 683 62.18 -18.88 12.03
CA ILE A 683 60.91 -19.24 12.68
C ILE A 683 59.77 -18.56 11.94
N ILE A 684 58.62 -19.23 11.81
CA ILE A 684 57.41 -18.66 11.22
C ILE A 684 56.32 -18.61 12.27
N LEU A 685 55.61 -17.47 12.37
CA LEU A 685 54.42 -17.38 13.20
C LEU A 685 53.26 -18.07 12.48
N LEU A 686 52.69 -19.12 13.07
CA LEU A 686 51.56 -19.85 12.49
C LEU A 686 50.22 -19.25 12.95
N ALA A 687 50.02 -19.09 14.25
CA ALA A 687 48.74 -18.61 14.76
C ALA A 687 48.92 -17.77 16.01
N ASP A 688 48.07 -16.76 16.14
CA ASP A 688 47.75 -16.11 17.42
C ASP A 688 46.50 -16.81 17.97
N LEU A 689 46.62 -17.40 19.15
CA LEU A 689 45.55 -18.11 19.86
C LEU A 689 44.74 -17.15 20.76
N GLY A 690 45.06 -15.86 20.75
CA GLY A 690 44.41 -14.84 21.57
C GLY A 690 44.89 -14.83 23.02
N GLU A 691 44.17 -14.06 23.83
CA GLU A 691 44.45 -13.91 25.26
C GLU A 691 44.00 -15.14 26.05
N THR A 692 44.85 -15.55 27.00
CA THR A 692 44.52 -16.55 28.00
C THR A 692 44.93 -16.03 29.37
N THR A 693 44.13 -16.32 30.39
CA THR A 693 44.48 -16.00 31.78
C THR A 693 45.52 -16.99 32.28
N PHE A 694 46.64 -16.47 32.78
CA PHE A 694 47.68 -17.25 33.44
C PHE A 694 47.77 -16.81 34.89
N ILE A 695 47.69 -17.76 35.83
CA ILE A 695 47.82 -17.49 37.26
C ILE A 695 49.30 -17.59 37.62
N ASP A 696 49.92 -16.46 37.94
CA ASP A 696 51.31 -16.40 38.40
C ASP A 696 51.31 -16.49 39.94
N GLU A 697 51.70 -17.66 40.46
CA GLU A 697 51.88 -17.87 41.90
C GLU A 697 53.29 -17.46 42.29
N PHE A 698 53.45 -16.29 42.90
CA PHE A 698 54.72 -15.91 43.53
C PHE A 698 54.58 -15.80 45.04
N THR A 699 55.46 -16.50 45.76
CA THR A 699 55.57 -16.36 47.21
C THR A 699 56.42 -15.12 47.51
N GLN A 700 55.78 -14.00 47.80
CA GLN A 700 56.48 -12.82 48.28
C GLN A 700 56.80 -13.05 49.76
N ILE A 701 58.03 -13.49 50.04
CA ILE A 701 58.54 -13.61 51.42
C ILE A 701 58.96 -12.21 51.89
N GLU A 702 58.00 -11.36 52.26
CA GLU A 702 58.31 -10.23 53.13
C GLU A 702 58.34 -10.73 54.57
N GLU A 703 59.53 -11.12 55.05
CA GLU A 703 59.76 -11.23 56.49
C GLU A 703 59.69 -9.84 57.11
N LYS A 704 58.49 -9.45 57.56
CA LYS A 704 58.27 -8.21 58.30
C LYS A 704 58.08 -8.56 59.77
N GLU A 705 59.14 -8.39 60.56
CA GLU A 705 59.06 -8.48 62.02
C GLU A 705 58.38 -7.20 62.57
N GLU A 706 57.08 -7.27 62.89
CA GLU A 706 56.40 -6.21 63.61
C GLU A 706 56.49 -6.47 65.13
N THR A 707 57.21 -5.59 65.80
CA THR A 707 57.36 -5.58 67.25
C THR A 707 56.28 -4.67 67.84
N GLN A 708 55.22 -5.23 68.39
CA GLN A 708 54.19 -4.45 69.09
C GLN A 708 54.49 -4.46 70.60
N SER A 709 54.60 -3.25 71.17
CA SER A 709 54.71 -3.06 72.62
C SER A 709 53.39 -2.53 73.14
N SER A 710 52.77 -3.25 74.07
CA SER A 710 51.56 -2.78 74.77
C SER A 710 51.85 -2.70 76.26
N LYS A 711 51.38 -1.63 76.91
CA LYS A 711 51.49 -1.48 78.36
C LYS A 711 50.28 -2.10 79.03
N THR A 712 50.51 -2.95 80.01
CA THR A 712 49.45 -3.45 80.90
C THR A 712 49.02 -2.37 81.89
N ALA A 713 47.85 -2.53 82.50
CA ALA A 713 47.27 -1.57 83.43
C ALA A 713 48.13 -1.31 84.70
N GLU A 714 49.12 -2.16 84.97
CA GLU A 714 50.09 -2.03 86.07
C GLU A 714 51.40 -1.30 85.67
N GLY A 715 51.54 -0.88 84.40
CA GLY A 715 52.64 -0.04 83.93
C GLY A 715 53.80 -0.77 83.24
N ASP A 716 53.82 -2.10 83.26
CA ASP A 716 54.83 -2.89 82.57
C ASP A 716 54.59 -2.96 81.05
N THR A 717 55.69 -2.89 80.29
CA THR A 717 55.65 -2.89 78.82
C THR A 717 55.96 -4.30 78.32
N ILE A 718 54.96 -4.99 77.77
CA ILE A 718 55.17 -6.31 77.16
C ILE A 718 55.40 -6.11 75.67
N THR A 719 56.58 -6.50 75.22
CA THR A 719 56.97 -6.46 73.81
C THR A 719 56.78 -7.84 73.20
N ARG A 720 55.90 -7.96 72.20
CA ARG A 720 55.65 -9.23 71.49
C ARG A 720 56.02 -9.06 70.03
N THR A 721 57.06 -9.76 69.59
CA THR A 721 57.42 -9.87 68.18
C THR A 721 56.52 -10.92 67.53
N VAL A 722 55.76 -10.54 66.51
CA VAL A 722 54.87 -11.44 65.78
C VAL A 722 55.44 -11.66 64.38
N THR A 723 56.01 -12.84 64.14
CA THR A 723 56.43 -13.28 62.80
C THR A 723 55.17 -13.69 62.02
N ARG A 724 54.81 -12.93 60.97
CA ARG A 724 53.70 -13.30 60.08
C ARG A 724 54.15 -14.36 59.08
N THR A 725 53.30 -15.36 58.86
CA THR A 725 53.45 -16.42 57.85
C THR A 725 53.37 -15.81 56.45
N PRO A 726 54.18 -16.24 55.47
CA PRO A 726 54.15 -15.69 54.11
C PRO A 726 52.77 -15.88 53.49
N VAL A 727 52.20 -14.82 52.92
CA VAL A 727 50.93 -14.86 52.19
C VAL A 727 51.24 -15.23 50.75
N LEU A 728 50.62 -16.31 50.26
CA LEU A 728 50.70 -16.69 48.85
C LEU A 728 49.80 -15.71 48.07
N GLN A 729 50.39 -14.87 47.23
CA GLN A 729 49.64 -13.96 46.37
C GLN A 729 49.56 -14.58 44.97
N GLN A 730 48.33 -14.71 44.46
CA GLN A 730 48.03 -15.14 43.10
C GLN A 730 47.69 -13.89 42.29
N ASP A 731 48.49 -13.59 41.26
CA ASP A 731 48.18 -12.54 40.30
C ASP A 731 47.69 -13.19 38.99
N GLU A 732 46.47 -12.85 38.57
CA GLU A 732 45.95 -13.23 37.25
C GLU A 732 46.50 -12.27 36.19
N VAL A 733 47.29 -12.82 35.26
CA VAL A 733 47.88 -12.05 34.17
C VAL A 733 47.33 -12.56 32.84
N LEU A 734 46.72 -11.66 32.06
CA LEU A 734 46.32 -11.95 30.67
C LEU A 734 47.58 -12.02 29.80
N VAL A 735 47.78 -13.16 29.13
CA VAL A 735 48.90 -13.38 28.21
C VAL A 735 48.39 -13.89 26.86
N HIS A 736 48.92 -13.33 25.78
CA HIS A 736 48.66 -13.83 24.42
C HIS A 736 49.43 -15.12 24.20
N ARG A 737 48.81 -16.11 23.55
CA ARG A 737 49.45 -17.38 23.17
C ARG A 737 49.66 -17.43 21.66
N TYR A 738 50.81 -17.93 21.25
CA TYR A 738 51.19 -18.03 19.84
C TYR A 738 51.67 -19.44 19.52
N ILE A 739 51.52 -19.85 18.26
CA ILE A 739 52.09 -21.08 17.73
C ILE A 739 53.18 -20.72 16.72
N LEU A 740 54.39 -21.21 16.98
CA LEU A 740 55.56 -20.98 16.15
C LEU A 740 55.92 -22.25 15.38
N ALA A 741 56.19 -22.15 14.08
CA ALA A 741 56.88 -23.18 13.34
C ALA A 741 58.39 -22.99 13.51
N VAL A 742 59.04 -23.92 14.20
CA VAL A 742 60.45 -23.85 14.54
C VAL A 742 61.18 -24.96 13.77
N PRO A 743 62.29 -24.67 13.06
CA PRO A 743 63.07 -25.72 12.41
C PRO A 743 63.52 -26.78 13.43
N GLU A 744 63.40 -28.05 13.07
CA GLU A 744 63.67 -29.20 13.96
C GLU A 744 65.00 -29.10 14.75
N PRO A 745 66.13 -28.64 14.16
CA PRO A 745 67.39 -28.49 14.90
C PRO A 745 67.36 -27.48 16.05
N PHE A 746 66.45 -26.50 16.02
CA PHE A 746 66.38 -25.43 17.02
C PHE A 746 65.35 -25.69 18.13
N VAL A 747 64.47 -26.70 17.99
CA VAL A 747 63.37 -26.96 18.93
C VAL A 747 63.91 -27.20 20.34
N GLY A 748 64.94 -28.05 20.50
CA GLY A 748 65.53 -28.35 21.81
C GLY A 748 66.18 -27.11 22.46
N SER A 749 66.90 -26.31 21.67
CA SER A 749 67.53 -25.07 22.14
C SER A 749 66.51 -24.02 22.56
N LEU A 750 65.41 -23.89 21.82
CA LEU A 750 64.33 -22.95 22.13
C LEU A 750 63.61 -23.39 23.40
N LEU A 751 63.14 -24.64 23.48
CA LEU A 751 62.41 -25.15 24.64
C LEU A 751 63.24 -25.08 25.93
N GLY A 752 64.55 -25.30 25.86
CA GLY A 752 65.46 -25.17 27.00
C GLY A 752 65.67 -23.73 27.49
N LEU A 753 65.26 -22.73 26.73
CA LEU A 753 65.42 -21.30 27.05
C LEU A 753 64.09 -20.58 27.30
N LEU A 754 62.93 -21.21 27.09
CA LEU A 754 61.63 -20.63 27.41
C LEU A 754 61.44 -20.57 28.94
N ASP A 755 61.80 -19.44 29.54
CA ASP A 755 61.66 -19.15 30.96
C ASP A 755 60.93 -17.80 31.13
N LEU A 756 59.94 -17.75 32.04
CA LEU A 756 59.18 -16.54 32.35
C LEU A 756 60.07 -15.42 32.90
N ARG A 757 61.23 -15.75 33.49
CA ARG A 757 62.16 -14.76 34.06
C ARG A 757 63.13 -14.16 33.04
N ASN A 758 63.30 -14.81 31.89
CA ASN A 758 64.26 -14.42 30.86
C ASN A 758 63.58 -14.44 29.48
N PRO A 759 62.73 -13.45 29.17
CA PRO A 759 62.05 -13.40 27.89
C PRO A 759 63.04 -13.42 26.72
N LEU A 760 62.70 -14.18 25.69
CA LEU A 760 63.34 -14.10 24.39
C LEU A 760 62.75 -12.93 23.59
N PHE A 761 63.47 -12.43 22.60
CA PHE A 761 63.06 -11.28 21.80
C PHE A 761 62.98 -11.64 20.32
N VAL A 762 61.96 -11.14 19.65
CA VAL A 762 61.81 -11.28 18.20
C VAL A 762 62.77 -10.32 17.48
N SER A 763 63.37 -10.79 16.39
CA SER A 763 64.10 -9.97 15.42
C SER A 763 63.58 -10.25 14.01
N LEU A 764 63.05 -9.22 13.36
CA LEU A 764 62.57 -9.32 11.99
C LEU A 764 63.77 -9.39 11.05
N GLN A 765 63.83 -10.42 10.20
CA GLN A 765 64.80 -10.47 9.12
C GLN A 765 64.43 -9.39 8.09
N PRO A 766 65.36 -8.53 7.65
CA PRO A 766 65.11 -7.66 6.52
C PRO A 766 64.81 -8.56 5.31
N SER A 767 63.63 -8.39 4.71
CA SER A 767 63.17 -9.19 3.59
C SER A 767 64.21 -9.12 2.46
N SER A 768 65.01 -10.18 2.29
CA SER A 768 66.08 -10.27 1.28
C SER A 768 65.55 -10.25 -0.16
N ASN A 769 64.23 -10.37 -0.34
CA ASN A 769 63.56 -10.35 -1.62
C ASN A 769 63.47 -8.97 -2.31
N SER A 770 63.97 -7.89 -1.72
CA SER A 770 64.02 -6.57 -2.40
C SER A 770 65.21 -6.37 -3.33
N GLN A 771 66.16 -7.31 -3.42
CA GLN A 771 67.33 -7.19 -4.32
C GLN A 771 67.21 -7.96 -5.65
N GLN A 772 66.14 -8.70 -5.92
CA GLN A 772 66.06 -9.54 -7.13
C GLN A 772 64.85 -9.30 -8.04
N SER A 773 64.16 -8.17 -7.91
CA SER A 773 63.14 -7.74 -8.87
C SER A 773 63.30 -6.27 -9.25
N ASP A 774 63.36 -6.03 -10.56
CA ASP A 774 63.25 -4.76 -11.29
C ASP A 774 64.52 -3.92 -11.52
N THR A 775 65.33 -4.37 -12.49
CA THR A 775 65.96 -3.44 -13.44
C THR A 775 64.93 -2.90 -14.43
N ARG A 776 63.97 -2.11 -13.96
CA ARG A 776 63.18 -1.21 -14.83
C ARG A 776 63.50 0.23 -14.46
N LYS A 777 64.12 0.94 -15.43
CA LYS A 777 64.35 2.38 -15.39
C LYS A 777 63.04 3.10 -15.11
N ALA A 778 62.93 3.72 -13.95
CA ALA A 778 61.95 4.76 -13.68
C ALA A 778 62.70 6.00 -13.16
N ASP A 779 62.73 7.02 -14.01
CA ASP A 779 63.05 8.39 -13.63
C ASP A 779 61.98 8.90 -12.68
N THR A 780 62.30 9.18 -11.40
CA THR A 780 61.73 10.34 -10.71
C THR A 780 62.55 10.74 -9.50
N ARG A 781 62.91 12.04 -9.45
CA ARG A 781 63.45 12.74 -8.29
C ARG A 781 62.46 12.72 -7.13
N THR A 782 62.81 12.10 -6.02
CA THR A 782 62.42 12.58 -4.69
C THR A 782 63.46 12.11 -3.68
N GLN A 783 64.23 13.04 -3.11
CA GLN A 783 65.16 12.76 -2.01
C GLN A 783 64.35 12.57 -0.71
N PRO A 784 64.57 11.49 0.07
CA PRO A 784 64.10 11.46 1.44
C PRO A 784 65.06 12.26 2.34
N LEU A 785 64.49 13.01 3.29
CA LEU A 785 65.24 13.64 4.38
C LEU A 785 65.96 12.57 5.20
N VAL A 786 67.29 12.66 5.25
CA VAL A 786 68.12 11.91 6.20
C VAL A 786 68.02 12.62 7.55
N ILE A 787 67.30 12.02 8.49
CA ILE A 787 67.41 12.36 9.90
C ILE A 787 68.64 11.59 10.42
N GLU A 788 69.72 12.29 10.74
CA GLU A 788 70.88 11.72 11.46
C GLU A 788 70.44 11.31 12.87
N THR A 789 69.91 10.10 13.01
CA THR A 789 69.80 9.46 14.32
C THR A 789 71.18 8.97 14.74
N LEU A 790 71.68 9.48 15.87
CA LEU A 790 72.86 8.99 16.59
C LEU A 790 72.89 7.46 16.58
N GLN A 791 73.88 6.87 15.90
CA GLN A 791 74.02 5.42 15.86
C GLN A 791 74.42 4.92 17.26
N PRO A 792 73.65 4.01 17.87
CA PRO A 792 74.01 3.49 19.19
C PRO A 792 75.29 2.66 19.09
N VAL A 793 76.26 2.93 19.97
CA VAL A 793 77.47 2.12 20.16
C VAL A 793 77.04 0.68 20.46
N ARG A 794 77.46 -0.29 19.64
CA ARG A 794 77.10 -1.71 19.82
C ARG A 794 78.24 -2.45 20.50
N ALA A 795 77.90 -3.27 21.49
CA ALA A 795 78.83 -4.20 22.12
C ALA A 795 78.84 -5.54 21.36
N VAL A 796 79.99 -5.94 20.83
CA VAL A 796 80.24 -7.23 20.17
C VAL A 796 81.02 -8.12 21.14
N LEU A 797 80.41 -9.22 21.58
CA LEU A 797 81.09 -10.24 22.39
C LEU A 797 81.84 -11.21 21.45
N GLN A 798 83.16 -11.28 21.55
CA GLN A 798 83.99 -12.21 20.80
C GLN A 798 84.56 -13.27 21.75
N GLN A 799 84.27 -14.54 21.48
CA GLN A 799 84.76 -15.65 22.30
C GLN A 799 86.02 -16.25 21.68
N HIS A 800 87.10 -16.32 22.46
CA HIS A 800 88.35 -16.97 22.11
C HIS A 800 88.44 -18.32 22.82
N VAL A 801 88.66 -19.39 22.05
CA VAL A 801 88.94 -20.71 22.63
C VAL A 801 90.45 -20.86 22.76
N ARG A 802 90.96 -20.94 23.99
CA ARG A 802 92.38 -21.18 24.30
C ARG A 802 92.52 -22.44 25.14
N GLY A 803 92.92 -23.54 24.50
CA GLY A 803 92.92 -24.86 25.13
C GLY A 803 91.50 -25.32 25.47
N SER A 804 91.29 -25.85 26.69
CA SER A 804 89.95 -26.26 27.17
C SER A 804 89.13 -25.11 27.78
N ARG A 805 89.64 -23.87 27.76
CA ARG A 805 88.96 -22.69 28.31
C ARG A 805 88.44 -21.80 27.20
N ILE A 806 87.19 -21.38 27.34
CA ILE A 806 86.56 -20.35 26.51
C ILE A 806 86.70 -19.03 27.26
N GLU A 807 87.47 -18.10 26.72
CA GLU A 807 87.60 -16.73 27.22
C GLU A 807 86.70 -15.83 26.37
N SER A 808 85.85 -15.00 26.99
CA SER A 808 84.98 -14.07 26.26
C SER A 808 85.49 -12.64 26.43
N GLU A 809 85.71 -11.96 25.31
CA GLU A 809 86.09 -10.54 25.25
C GLU A 809 84.90 -9.72 24.72
N VAL A 810 84.72 -8.50 25.23
CA VAL A 810 83.66 -7.57 24.78
C VAL A 810 84.32 -6.39 24.08
N PHE A 811 83.99 -6.18 22.81
CA PHE A 811 84.41 -5.04 22.01
C PHE A 811 83.24 -4.06 21.87
N LEU A 812 83.46 -2.77 22.11
CA LEU A 812 82.48 -1.73 21.80
C LEU A 812 82.88 -1.10 20.45
N THR A 813 82.01 -1.16 19.45
CA THR A 813 82.26 -0.55 18.14
C THR A 813 81.10 0.29 17.67
N ASP A 814 81.44 1.41 17.03
CA ASP A 814 80.57 2.32 16.30
C ASP A 814 80.46 1.94 14.80
N ARG A 815 81.16 0.89 14.35
CA ARG A 815 81.19 0.47 12.94
C ARG A 815 80.16 -0.61 12.65
N THR A 816 79.43 -0.46 11.54
CA THR A 816 78.61 -1.54 10.96
C THR A 816 79.51 -2.70 10.52
N PRO A 817 79.24 -3.96 10.92
CA PRO A 817 80.04 -5.10 10.48
C PRO A 817 79.91 -5.25 8.96
N THR A 818 81.03 -5.18 8.25
CA THR A 818 81.12 -5.69 6.88
C THR A 818 80.97 -7.21 6.95
N SER A 819 80.04 -7.76 6.16
CA SER A 819 79.85 -9.21 6.03
C SER A 819 81.18 -9.87 5.67
N VAL A 820 81.73 -10.66 6.58
CA VAL A 820 82.91 -11.50 6.33
C VAL A 820 82.45 -12.64 5.43
N SER A 821 82.85 -12.62 4.15
CA SER A 821 82.73 -13.77 3.27
C SER A 821 83.73 -14.84 3.72
N VAL A 822 83.22 -15.98 4.16
CA VAL A 822 84.03 -17.17 4.37
C VAL A 822 84.40 -17.70 2.98
N ALA A 823 85.65 -17.49 2.57
CA ALA A 823 86.20 -18.13 1.37
C ALA A 823 86.38 -19.62 1.66
N SER A 824 85.55 -20.47 1.05
CA SER A 824 85.76 -21.91 1.00
C SER A 824 86.87 -22.21 -0.01
N GLU A 825 88.04 -22.58 0.49
CA GLU A 825 89.13 -23.16 -0.27
C GLU A 825 88.73 -24.61 -0.64
N ASN A 826 88.37 -24.85 -1.90
CA ASN A 826 88.21 -26.19 -2.45
C ASN A 826 89.28 -26.41 -3.52
N ALA A 827 90.19 -27.33 -3.21
CA ALA A 827 91.16 -27.90 -4.12
C ALA A 827 90.53 -28.99 -5.00
N ASP A 828 90.97 -29.01 -6.25
CA ASP A 828 91.06 -30.09 -7.22
C ASP A 828 89.81 -30.83 -7.72
N GLY A 829 89.68 -30.80 -9.05
CA GLY A 829 88.75 -31.61 -9.84
C GLY A 829 88.77 -31.25 -11.33
N VAL A 830 89.89 -31.52 -12.00
CA VAL A 830 90.04 -31.47 -13.46
C VAL A 830 89.12 -32.48 -14.14
N SER A 831 88.29 -32.06 -15.10
CA SER A 831 87.82 -32.90 -16.21
C SER A 831 87.21 -32.07 -17.35
N SER A 832 87.72 -32.36 -18.53
CA SER A 832 87.46 -31.88 -19.90
C SER A 832 86.05 -32.09 -20.50
N SER A 833 85.89 -31.45 -21.68
CA SER A 833 85.02 -31.78 -22.85
C SER A 833 83.68 -31.03 -22.92
N GLU A 834 83.54 -30.04 -23.82
CA GLU A 834 83.19 -30.13 -25.26
C GLU A 834 81.70 -29.86 -25.54
N ALA A 835 81.49 -28.81 -26.35
CA ALA A 835 80.48 -28.61 -27.38
C ALA A 835 79.17 -29.45 -27.37
N ARG A 836 78.05 -28.80 -27.07
CA ARG A 836 76.97 -28.47 -28.05
C ARG A 836 75.91 -27.59 -27.43
#